data_AF-A0AA39SCE4-F1
#
_entry.id   AF-A0AA39SCE4-F1
#
_cell.length_a   1.000
_cell.length_b   1.000
_cell.length_c   1.000
_cell.angle_alpha   90.00
_cell.angle_beta   90.00
_cell.angle_gamma   90.00
#
_symmetry.space_group_name_H-M   'P 1'
#
loop_
_entity.id
_entity.type
_entity.pdbx_description
1 polymer ?
#
loop_
_entity_poly.entity_id
_entity_poly.type
_entity_poly.pdbx_seq_one_letter_code
_entity_poly.pdbx_strand_id
1 'polypeptide(L)'
;MDSPQENTTPTTLTSKYSNRVLIKNILEPTDGGNILFEERVIIGGWVKSSKEVKKEPLPPPPTDDHDASSGPKEKDVSCVEILQSRIPFFRTIIRVLAGTAGGANGSPLREKLESIIPKPPPPPSTLFLQVSDGSCVASLQVVVESAMASPGILQPTGTCIWVEGTLKQPSMEGKRAVELRAEKILHVGKVDQDKYPLSRKRLPLETLRDSAHFRPRTTTVAAVMRIRNALTFASHTFFQNNGFLYVQVPVITTTDSEGCSEKFHVTTLIDRADKEDPNTASVEGVSLDAIKSAIKEKSNLIEELKRSDSNKEALFAAEQDIRKTNELASQLEARQKSKKLNTREDFFSCQAYLTVSGRLHLESYACALGNVYSFGPRFRAEKSQSPKCVAEMWMVEVEMAFSQLEDAMNCAEDYFKFLCKWVVENCPQDMEFVSKRIYRSIIDRLKSIISTSSEKVTYTEAVGILEKVTEKEFEIKLEWGVALTTEHLSYLADEIYKGPVIIYDYPKAAKPFYARLNDDGKTVAAFDMVLPKVGRLITGNQNEERVDMLATRIKELGLAREQYEWYMDLRRHGSVKHSGFSLGFDLMLLYTTGLTDVRDRVIIGGWVKSSKEVKKEPLPPPPPPPTDDHDASSGPKEKDVSCVEILQSRIPFFRTIIRVLAGTAGGANGSHLREKLESIIPKPPPPPSTLFLQVSDGSCVASLKVVVESAMASPGILQPTETCIWVEGTLKQPSMEGKRAVELRAEKILHVGKVDQDKYPLSSKQPLETLMDSAHFRPRITTVASVMRIRNALTFASHTFFQNNGFLYVQVHVITTTDSEGCSEKFHVTTLIDRADKEDPNTASVEGVSLDVIKSAIKEKSNLIEELKRSDSNKEALFAAEQDIRKINELASQLEERKKSKKLNTSEDFFSCQAYLTVSGRLHLESYACALGNVYSFGPRFRAEKSQSPKCVAEMWMVEVEMAFSQLEDAMNCAEDYFKFLCKWVVENCPQDMEFVSKQIDRSIIDRLKSIISTSSEKVTYTEAVGILEKVTEKEFEIKLEWGVALTTEHLSYLADEIYKGPVIIYDYPKAAKPFYARLNDDGKTVAAFDMVLPKVGRLITGNQNEERVDMLATRIKELGLAREQYEWYMDLRRHGSVKHSGFSLGFDLMLLYTTGLTDVRDVIPFPASFGKANN
;
A
#
# COMPACT_ATOMS: atom_id res chain seq x y z
N MET A 1 -19.85 -17.46 -22.37
CA MET A 1 -20.03 -17.18 -23.81
C MET A 1 -18.65 -17.16 -24.40
N ASP A 2 -18.36 -18.06 -25.33
CA ASP A 2 -17.02 -18.21 -25.89
C ASP A 2 -16.78 -17.11 -26.93
N SER A 3 -15.98 -16.11 -26.57
CA SER A 3 -15.37 -15.20 -27.53
C SER A 3 -14.27 -15.96 -28.29
N PRO A 4 -14.19 -15.85 -29.63
CA PRO A 4 -13.22 -16.62 -30.40
C PRO A 4 -11.80 -16.18 -30.07
N GLN A 5 -10.95 -17.14 -29.70
CA GLN A 5 -9.50 -16.91 -29.64
C GLN A 5 -8.99 -16.65 -31.07
N GLU A 6 -8.61 -15.40 -31.35
CA GLU A 6 -7.79 -15.11 -32.53
C GLU A 6 -6.41 -15.77 -32.31
N ASN A 7 -6.17 -16.87 -33.03
CA ASN A 7 -4.88 -17.55 -33.11
C ASN A 7 -3.83 -16.64 -33.77
N THR A 8 -3.29 -15.70 -32.99
CA THR A 8 -2.08 -14.96 -33.33
C THR A 8 -0.88 -15.79 -32.86
N THR A 9 -0.19 -16.43 -33.79
CA THR A 9 0.97 -17.29 -33.50
C THR A 9 2.16 -16.41 -33.06
N PRO A 10 2.69 -16.53 -31.82
CA PRO A 10 3.79 -15.69 -31.36
C PRO A 10 5.14 -16.30 -31.76
N THR A 11 5.54 -16.16 -33.02
CA THR A 11 6.77 -16.77 -33.58
C THR A 11 8.07 -16.04 -33.20
N THR A 12 8.11 -15.33 -32.07
CA THR A 12 9.29 -14.56 -31.63
C THR A 12 9.57 -14.75 -30.14
N LEU A 13 10.71 -15.38 -29.82
CA LEU A 13 11.18 -15.60 -28.44
C LEU A 13 11.54 -14.31 -27.69
N THR A 14 11.71 -13.20 -28.39
CA THR A 14 12.16 -11.90 -27.87
C THR A 14 11.10 -11.22 -27.00
N SER A 15 11.54 -10.62 -25.90
CA SER A 15 10.68 -9.73 -25.10
C SER A 15 10.25 -8.52 -25.94
N LYS A 16 8.99 -8.08 -25.82
CA LYS A 16 8.46 -6.97 -26.62
C LYS A 16 9.17 -5.63 -26.34
N TYR A 17 9.67 -5.42 -25.13
CA TYR A 17 10.27 -4.16 -24.66
C TYR A 17 11.75 -4.33 -24.27
N SER A 18 12.44 -5.29 -24.88
CA SER A 18 13.89 -5.45 -24.77
C SER A 18 14.36 -6.45 -25.82
N ASN A 19 15.47 -6.18 -26.49
CA ASN A 19 16.08 -7.08 -27.49
C ASN A 19 16.60 -8.43 -26.92
N ARG A 20 16.21 -8.82 -25.70
CA ARG A 20 16.56 -10.09 -25.05
C ARG A 20 15.42 -11.10 -25.09
N VAL A 21 15.79 -12.37 -25.21
CA VAL A 21 14.94 -13.52 -24.91
C VAL A 21 14.97 -13.76 -23.39
N LEU A 22 13.82 -14.03 -22.77
CA LEU A 22 13.75 -14.45 -21.38
C LEU A 22 14.23 -15.89 -21.23
N ILE A 23 15.02 -16.20 -20.20
CA ILE A 23 15.60 -17.53 -20.00
C ILE A 23 14.51 -18.59 -19.79
N LYS A 24 13.38 -18.24 -19.17
CA LYS A 24 12.19 -19.11 -19.09
C LYS A 24 11.73 -19.57 -20.47
N ASN A 25 11.66 -18.69 -21.47
CA ASN A 25 11.17 -19.05 -22.81
C ASN A 25 12.10 -20.05 -23.53
N ILE A 26 13.39 -20.10 -23.15
CA ILE A 26 14.39 -21.06 -23.68
C ILE A 26 14.32 -22.40 -22.95
N LEU A 27 14.08 -22.39 -21.63
CA LEU A 27 14.13 -23.57 -20.77
C LEU A 27 12.76 -24.23 -20.53
N GLU A 28 11.68 -23.48 -20.75
CA GLU A 28 10.29 -23.84 -20.48
C GLU A 28 9.37 -23.35 -21.61
N PRO A 29 9.44 -23.91 -22.85
CA PRO A 29 8.60 -23.48 -23.96
C PRO A 29 7.11 -23.65 -23.62
N THR A 30 6.33 -22.57 -23.74
CA THR A 30 4.92 -22.52 -23.29
C THR A 30 4.02 -23.52 -24.02
N ASP A 31 4.36 -23.84 -25.26
CA ASP A 31 3.48 -24.58 -26.18
C ASP A 31 3.88 -26.07 -26.29
N GLY A 32 4.79 -26.54 -25.43
CA GLY A 32 5.39 -27.87 -25.54
C GLY A 32 6.31 -28.05 -26.77
N GLY A 33 6.66 -26.95 -27.44
CA GLY A 33 7.54 -26.94 -28.61
C GLY A 33 8.95 -27.44 -28.31
N ASN A 34 9.61 -28.00 -29.33
CA ASN A 34 11.00 -28.43 -29.23
C ASN A 34 11.93 -27.23 -28.96
N ILE A 35 13.01 -27.47 -28.20
CA ILE A 35 14.08 -26.49 -28.02
C ILE A 35 14.68 -26.15 -29.39
N LEU A 36 14.67 -24.87 -29.72
CA LEU A 36 15.15 -24.34 -31.00
C LEU A 36 16.68 -24.23 -30.99
N PHE A 37 17.35 -25.35 -31.23
CA PHE A 37 18.79 -25.40 -31.46
C PHE A 37 19.16 -24.65 -32.75
N GLU A 38 20.40 -24.17 -32.81
CA GLU A 38 20.94 -23.34 -33.91
C GLU A 38 20.33 -21.92 -34.01
N GLU A 39 19.35 -21.55 -33.18
CA GLU A 39 18.88 -20.17 -33.10
C GLU A 39 19.86 -19.24 -32.40
N ARG A 40 20.04 -18.06 -32.99
CA ARG A 40 20.89 -16.99 -32.49
C ARG A 40 20.05 -16.05 -31.63
N VAL A 41 20.38 -15.98 -30.34
CA VAL A 41 19.60 -15.26 -29.32
C VAL A 41 20.48 -14.31 -28.52
N ILE A 42 19.83 -13.28 -27.98
CA ILE A 42 20.43 -12.34 -27.03
C ILE A 42 19.78 -12.59 -25.67
N ILE A 43 20.57 -12.67 -24.60
CA ILE A 43 20.08 -12.80 -23.22
C ILE A 43 20.72 -11.76 -22.30
N GLY A 44 20.03 -11.43 -21.20
CA GLY A 44 20.57 -10.63 -20.11
C GLY A 44 20.21 -11.24 -18.77
N GLY A 45 21.20 -11.41 -17.88
CA GLY A 45 21.01 -11.99 -16.54
C GLY A 45 22.28 -11.89 -15.68
N TRP A 46 22.26 -12.48 -14.48
CA TRP A 46 23.42 -12.54 -13.58
C TRP A 46 23.98 -13.96 -13.41
N VAL A 47 25.28 -14.05 -13.16
CA VAL A 47 26.00 -15.29 -12.91
C VAL A 47 25.69 -15.81 -11.49
N LYS A 48 25.09 -16.98 -11.38
CA LYS A 48 24.84 -17.69 -10.09
C LYS A 48 26.00 -18.61 -9.70
N SER A 49 26.72 -19.15 -10.68
CA SER A 49 27.96 -19.89 -10.49
C SER A 49 28.75 -19.96 -11.80
N SER A 50 30.04 -20.24 -11.69
CA SER A 50 30.98 -20.32 -12.82
C SER A 50 31.92 -21.53 -12.64
N LYS A 51 32.37 -22.12 -13.75
CA LYS A 51 33.43 -23.13 -13.81
C LYS A 51 34.33 -22.83 -15.00
N GLU A 52 35.63 -22.68 -14.76
CA GLU A 52 36.64 -22.54 -15.82
C GLU A 52 37.29 -23.91 -16.10
N VAL A 53 37.50 -24.21 -17.38
CA VAL A 53 38.24 -25.38 -17.85
C VAL A 53 39.36 -24.88 -18.75
N LYS A 54 40.61 -25.06 -18.31
CA LYS A 54 41.80 -24.71 -19.10
C LYS A 54 41.99 -25.76 -20.20
N LYS A 55 42.27 -25.32 -21.43
CA LYS A 55 42.66 -26.22 -22.52
C LYS A 55 44.12 -26.62 -22.32
N GLU A 56 44.43 -27.89 -22.58
CA GLU A 56 45.81 -28.34 -22.60
C GLU A 56 46.55 -27.66 -23.76
N PRO A 57 47.84 -27.27 -23.58
CA PRO A 57 48.64 -26.80 -24.69
C PRO A 57 48.77 -27.92 -25.71
N LEU A 58 48.51 -27.62 -26.98
CA LEU A 58 48.75 -28.55 -28.08
C LEU A 58 50.21 -29.03 -28.02
N PRO A 59 50.49 -30.34 -28.19
CA PRO A 59 51.86 -30.79 -28.35
C PRO A 59 52.48 -30.06 -29.57
N PRO A 60 53.78 -29.71 -29.52
CA PRO A 60 54.44 -29.13 -30.68
C PRO A 60 54.29 -30.09 -31.87
N PRO A 61 54.11 -29.58 -33.11
CA PRO A 61 54.08 -30.43 -34.29
C PRO A 61 55.36 -31.27 -34.35
N PRO A 62 55.30 -32.52 -34.85
CA PRO A 62 56.49 -33.32 -35.02
C PRO A 62 57.50 -32.55 -35.88
N THR A 63 58.75 -32.52 -35.43
CA THR A 63 59.86 -31.98 -36.22
C THR A 63 60.14 -32.94 -37.35
N ASP A 64 59.68 -32.62 -38.56
CA ASP A 64 60.10 -33.30 -39.77
C ASP A 64 61.60 -33.01 -40.01
N ASP A 65 62.45 -33.95 -39.59
CA ASP A 65 63.86 -33.99 -39.95
C ASP A 65 63.99 -34.31 -41.44
N HIS A 66 64.06 -33.28 -42.30
CA HIS A 66 64.50 -33.44 -43.67
C HIS A 66 65.60 -32.46 -44.08
N ASP A 67 66.68 -33.05 -44.58
CA ASP A 67 67.91 -32.40 -45.03
C ASP A 67 67.70 -31.41 -46.17
N ALA A 68 68.65 -30.48 -46.23
CA ALA A 68 68.78 -29.37 -47.16
C ALA A 68 68.49 -29.66 -48.66
N SER A 69 67.89 -28.68 -49.34
CA SER A 69 68.65 -27.91 -50.37
C SER A 69 67.91 -26.69 -50.97
N SER A 70 68.62 -25.55 -50.97
CA SER A 70 68.63 -24.46 -51.97
C SER A 70 67.35 -23.88 -52.61
N GLY A 71 67.19 -22.55 -52.52
CA GLY A 71 66.55 -21.74 -53.58
C GLY A 71 65.66 -20.60 -53.07
N PRO A 72 65.89 -19.32 -53.42
CA PRO A 72 65.35 -18.20 -52.65
C PRO A 72 64.02 -17.62 -53.17
N LYS A 73 63.23 -17.03 -52.26
CA LYS A 73 62.29 -15.95 -52.56
C LYS A 73 61.99 -15.08 -51.33
N GLU A 74 62.08 -13.77 -51.55
CA GLU A 74 61.43 -12.65 -50.84
C GLU A 74 59.97 -12.99 -50.42
N LYS A 75 59.31 -12.43 -49.40
CA LYS A 75 59.46 -11.24 -48.51
C LYS A 75 58.50 -11.43 -47.31
N ASP A 76 58.42 -10.61 -46.24
CA ASP A 76 59.08 -9.34 -45.87
C ASP A 76 59.22 -9.24 -44.32
N VAL A 77 59.85 -8.19 -43.79
CA VAL A 77 60.08 -8.00 -42.33
C VAL A 77 59.05 -7.06 -41.71
N SER A 78 58.27 -7.55 -40.74
CA SER A 78 57.36 -6.75 -39.91
C SER A 78 58.00 -6.40 -38.54
N CYS A 79 57.69 -5.21 -38.00
CA CYS A 79 58.43 -4.50 -36.95
C CYS A 79 58.49 -5.13 -35.54
N VAL A 80 58.17 -6.42 -35.37
CA VAL A 80 58.13 -7.10 -34.06
C VAL A 80 59.51 -7.62 -33.64
N GLU A 81 60.40 -7.96 -34.58
CA GLU A 81 61.69 -8.62 -34.29
C GLU A 81 62.82 -7.68 -33.81
N ILE A 82 62.63 -6.37 -33.87
CA ILE A 82 63.64 -5.39 -33.40
C ILE A 82 63.57 -5.16 -31.88
N LEU A 83 62.48 -5.55 -31.20
CA LEU A 83 62.26 -5.27 -29.78
C LEU A 83 62.70 -6.37 -28.79
N GLN A 84 63.03 -7.58 -29.26
CA GLN A 84 63.41 -8.69 -28.37
C GLN A 84 64.93 -8.83 -28.13
N SER A 85 65.77 -8.09 -28.86
CA SER A 85 67.25 -8.22 -28.81
C SER A 85 67.95 -7.45 -27.67
N ARG A 86 67.23 -6.66 -26.86
CA ARG A 86 67.83 -5.76 -25.83
C ARG A 86 67.63 -6.17 -24.37
N ILE A 87 67.02 -7.31 -24.10
CA ILE A 87 66.75 -7.81 -22.73
C ILE A 87 68.01 -8.21 -21.92
N PRO A 88 69.15 -8.66 -22.50
CA PRO A 88 70.33 -9.04 -21.70
C PRO A 88 71.00 -7.89 -20.94
N PHE A 89 70.87 -6.63 -21.39
CA PHE A 89 71.65 -5.52 -20.83
C PHE A 89 71.12 -5.02 -19.48
N PHE A 90 69.80 -4.98 -19.29
CA PHE A 90 69.17 -4.50 -18.05
C PHE A 90 69.36 -5.44 -16.85
N ARG A 91 69.49 -6.75 -17.09
CA ARG A 91 69.72 -7.75 -16.02
C ARG A 91 71.08 -7.58 -15.33
N THR A 92 72.08 -7.06 -16.04
CA THR A 92 73.43 -6.84 -15.53
C THR A 92 73.50 -5.60 -14.63
N ILE A 93 72.81 -4.50 -15.00
CA ILE A 93 72.79 -3.26 -14.21
C ILE A 93 72.14 -3.48 -12.83
N ILE A 94 71.02 -4.21 -12.78
CA ILE A 94 70.32 -4.52 -11.51
C ILE A 94 71.21 -5.36 -10.57
N ARG A 95 72.07 -6.22 -11.11
CA ARG A 95 72.98 -7.06 -10.30
C ARG A 95 74.17 -6.30 -9.73
N VAL A 96 74.54 -5.17 -10.32
CA VAL A 96 75.64 -4.30 -9.86
C VAL A 96 75.15 -3.27 -8.83
N LEU A 97 73.90 -2.81 -8.93
CA LEU A 97 73.32 -1.83 -8.00
C LEU A 97 72.70 -2.44 -6.72
N ALA A 98 72.50 -3.77 -6.69
CA ALA A 98 71.92 -4.48 -5.54
C ALA A 98 72.98 -5.12 -4.60
N GLY A 99 74.20 -4.57 -4.58
CA GLY A 99 75.28 -4.98 -3.68
C GLY A 99 75.42 -4.04 -2.47
N THR A 100 75.49 -4.61 -1.28
CA THR A 100 75.85 -3.98 0.02
C THR A 100 74.92 -2.90 0.61
N ALA A 101 73.99 -3.33 1.48
CA ALA A 101 73.76 -2.79 2.84
C ALA A 101 72.53 -3.49 3.48
N GLY A 102 72.59 -3.83 4.77
CA GLY A 102 71.47 -4.44 5.49
C GLY A 102 70.59 -3.40 6.21
N GLY A 103 69.31 -3.70 6.38
CA GLY A 103 68.35 -2.86 7.11
C GLY A 103 66.91 -3.25 6.81
N ALA A 104 66.02 -3.15 7.80
CA ALA A 104 64.63 -3.59 7.68
C ALA A 104 63.71 -2.55 7.00
N ASN A 105 62.55 -3.05 6.54
CA ASN A 105 61.37 -2.32 6.05
C ASN A 105 61.47 -1.50 4.74
N GLY A 106 60.86 -2.06 3.68
CA GLY A 106 60.09 -1.30 2.71
C GLY A 106 60.75 -1.00 1.35
N SER A 107 60.11 -1.43 0.26
CA SER A 107 60.08 -0.61 -0.97
C SER A 107 58.83 -0.91 -1.82
N PRO A 108 58.02 0.12 -2.17
CA PRO A 108 56.92 -0.02 -3.15
C PRO A 108 57.44 0.00 -4.62
N LEU A 109 58.76 -0.02 -4.81
CA LEU A 109 59.42 -0.01 -6.11
C LEU A 109 59.42 -1.40 -6.78
N ARG A 110 59.46 -2.48 -5.98
CA ARG A 110 59.47 -3.84 -6.54
C ARG A 110 58.13 -4.23 -7.16
N GLU A 111 57.01 -3.91 -6.50
CA GLU A 111 55.66 -4.07 -7.07
C GLU A 111 55.45 -3.17 -8.31
N LYS A 112 55.97 -1.93 -8.28
CA LYS A 112 55.96 -1.03 -9.45
C LYS A 112 56.84 -1.49 -10.61
N LEU A 113 57.77 -2.41 -10.42
CA LEU A 113 58.60 -2.97 -11.49
C LEU A 113 58.03 -4.31 -12.00
N GLU A 114 57.46 -5.13 -11.13
CA GLU A 114 56.75 -6.36 -11.51
C GLU A 114 55.44 -6.07 -12.27
N SER A 115 54.83 -4.89 -12.10
CA SER A 115 53.69 -4.43 -12.91
C SER A 115 54.05 -3.97 -14.33
N ILE A 116 55.33 -3.76 -14.64
CA ILE A 116 55.82 -3.32 -15.96
C ILE A 116 56.14 -4.53 -16.88
N ILE A 117 56.33 -5.72 -16.30
CA ILE A 117 56.52 -6.96 -17.07
C ILE A 117 55.14 -7.48 -17.48
N PRO A 118 54.82 -7.63 -18.78
CA PRO A 118 53.58 -8.27 -19.21
C PRO A 118 53.56 -9.70 -18.68
N LYS A 119 52.61 -10.02 -17.80
CA LYS A 119 52.35 -11.41 -17.42
C LYS A 119 52.01 -12.19 -18.69
N PRO A 120 52.57 -13.39 -18.90
CA PRO A 120 52.21 -14.19 -20.07
C PRO A 120 50.69 -14.39 -20.10
N PRO A 121 50.05 -14.32 -21.28
CA PRO A 121 48.61 -14.49 -21.38
C PRO A 121 48.22 -15.84 -20.75
N PRO A 122 47.13 -15.89 -19.97
CA PRO A 122 46.68 -17.15 -19.39
C PRO A 122 46.41 -18.17 -20.50
N PRO A 123 46.68 -19.47 -20.27
CA PRO A 123 46.39 -20.50 -21.26
C PRO A 123 44.90 -20.47 -21.62
N PRO A 124 44.55 -20.66 -22.90
CA PRO A 124 43.17 -20.52 -23.36
C PRO A 124 42.25 -21.46 -22.57
N SER A 125 41.24 -20.89 -21.94
CA SER A 125 40.24 -21.59 -21.17
C SER A 125 38.83 -21.34 -21.69
N THR A 126 37.94 -22.30 -21.43
CA THR A 126 36.49 -22.19 -21.67
C THR A 126 35.80 -22.01 -20.31
N LEU A 127 34.96 -20.99 -20.21
CA LEU A 127 34.22 -20.61 -19.01
C LEU A 127 32.75 -21.01 -19.16
N PHE A 128 32.27 -21.83 -18.23
CA PHE A 128 30.89 -22.27 -18.14
C PHE A 128 30.18 -21.47 -17.05
N LEU A 129 29.33 -20.53 -17.44
CA LEU A 129 28.52 -19.70 -16.56
C LEU A 129 27.14 -20.33 -16.36
N GLN A 130 26.57 -20.20 -15.17
CA GLN A 130 25.16 -20.48 -14.89
C GLN A 130 24.45 -19.15 -14.69
N VAL A 131 23.62 -18.77 -15.66
CA VAL A 131 23.01 -17.45 -15.75
C VAL A 131 21.52 -17.54 -15.45
N SER A 132 21.00 -16.55 -14.71
CA SER A 132 19.59 -16.41 -14.41
C SER A 132 19.18 -14.95 -14.57
N ASP A 133 17.96 -14.72 -15.02
CA ASP A 133 17.34 -13.41 -15.22
C ASP A 133 16.15 -13.17 -14.27
N GLY A 134 15.85 -14.15 -13.41
CA GLY A 134 14.72 -14.15 -12.49
C GLY A 134 13.40 -14.64 -13.07
N SER A 135 13.33 -14.95 -14.36
CA SER A 135 12.10 -15.44 -15.01
C SER A 135 11.67 -16.84 -14.54
N CYS A 136 12.63 -17.69 -14.14
CA CYS A 136 12.41 -19.06 -13.70
C CYS A 136 13.30 -19.49 -12.52
N VAL A 137 13.10 -20.73 -12.03
CA VAL A 137 13.99 -21.38 -11.03
C VAL A 137 15.31 -21.81 -11.68
N ALA A 138 15.22 -22.32 -12.91
CA ALA A 138 16.32 -22.87 -13.68
C ALA A 138 17.36 -21.79 -14.06
N SER A 139 18.46 -22.21 -14.67
CA SER A 139 19.55 -21.30 -15.05
C SER A 139 20.20 -21.83 -16.32
N LEU A 140 20.38 -20.96 -17.31
CA LEU A 140 20.94 -21.31 -18.61
C LEU A 140 22.47 -21.46 -18.50
N GLN A 141 23.02 -22.49 -19.13
CA GLN A 141 24.46 -22.55 -19.33
C GLN A 141 24.86 -21.57 -20.43
N VAL A 142 25.77 -20.66 -20.14
CA VAL A 142 26.45 -19.84 -21.15
C VAL A 142 27.91 -20.27 -21.20
N VAL A 143 28.38 -20.62 -22.39
CA VAL A 143 29.76 -21.03 -22.67
C VAL A 143 30.49 -19.85 -23.29
N VAL A 144 31.56 -19.39 -22.64
CA VAL A 144 32.38 -18.23 -23.05
C VAL A 144 33.82 -18.68 -23.22
N GLU A 145 34.43 -18.35 -24.36
CA GLU A 145 35.87 -18.53 -24.57
C GLU A 145 36.66 -17.37 -23.95
N SER A 146 37.74 -17.68 -23.21
CA SER A 146 38.60 -16.68 -22.55
C SER A 146 39.20 -15.63 -23.48
N ALA A 147 39.30 -15.91 -24.78
CA ALA A 147 39.69 -14.94 -25.81
C ALA A 147 38.66 -13.80 -26.00
N MET A 148 37.40 -14.02 -25.62
CA MET A 148 36.32 -13.03 -25.75
C MET A 148 36.24 -12.09 -24.54
N ALA A 149 36.51 -12.61 -23.34
CA ALA A 149 36.50 -11.83 -22.11
C ALA A 149 37.32 -12.51 -21.00
N SER A 150 37.99 -11.70 -20.18
CA SER A 150 38.79 -12.17 -19.06
C SER A 150 37.94 -12.93 -18.03
N PRO A 151 38.27 -14.20 -17.71
CA PRO A 151 37.50 -15.00 -16.76
C PRO A 151 37.29 -14.33 -15.40
N GLY A 152 38.31 -13.62 -14.87
CA GLY A 152 38.22 -12.94 -13.58
C GLY A 152 37.20 -11.79 -13.51
N ILE A 153 36.72 -11.29 -14.66
CA ILE A 153 35.66 -10.26 -14.73
C ILE A 153 34.26 -10.91 -14.74
N LEU A 154 34.14 -12.15 -15.24
CA LEU A 154 32.86 -12.85 -15.43
C LEU A 154 32.55 -13.90 -14.35
N GLN A 155 33.59 -14.44 -13.71
CA GLN A 155 33.47 -15.46 -12.66
C GLN A 155 32.72 -15.02 -11.38
N PRO A 156 32.82 -13.76 -10.90
CA PRO A 156 32.19 -13.34 -9.63
C PRO A 156 30.68 -13.56 -9.61
N THR A 157 30.17 -14.07 -8.49
CA THR A 157 28.73 -14.33 -8.30
C THR A 157 27.96 -13.00 -8.30
N GLY A 158 26.88 -12.93 -9.06
CA GLY A 158 26.07 -11.72 -9.23
C GLY A 158 26.54 -10.82 -10.38
N THR A 159 27.64 -11.14 -11.08
CA THR A 159 28.06 -10.40 -12.27
C THR A 159 26.94 -10.42 -13.30
N CYS A 160 26.42 -9.26 -13.67
CA CYS A 160 25.41 -9.12 -14.71
C CYS A 160 26.08 -9.14 -16.08
N ILE A 161 25.57 -9.94 -17.00
CA ILE A 161 26.07 -10.05 -18.37
C ILE A 161 24.94 -9.81 -19.36
N TRP A 162 25.28 -9.24 -20.51
CA TRP A 162 24.44 -9.18 -21.70
C TRP A 162 25.22 -9.88 -22.81
N VAL A 163 24.68 -10.99 -23.33
CA VAL A 163 25.38 -11.89 -24.27
C VAL A 163 24.52 -12.15 -25.49
N GLU A 164 25.16 -12.16 -26.65
CA GLU A 164 24.65 -12.61 -27.93
C GLU A 164 25.37 -13.93 -28.30
N GLY A 165 24.63 -14.92 -28.79
CA GLY A 165 25.19 -16.23 -29.12
C GLY A 165 24.18 -17.21 -29.70
N THR A 166 24.61 -18.43 -29.98
CA THR A 166 23.78 -19.47 -30.60
C THR A 166 23.45 -20.60 -29.63
N LEU A 167 22.18 -21.03 -29.60
CA LEU A 167 21.69 -22.16 -28.80
C LEU A 167 22.20 -23.49 -29.37
N LYS A 168 22.74 -24.34 -28.50
CA LYS A 168 23.36 -25.62 -28.85
C LYS A 168 22.95 -26.72 -27.89
N GLN A 169 23.01 -27.96 -28.36
CA GLN A 169 22.97 -29.12 -27.47
C GLN A 169 24.20 -29.10 -26.55
N PRO A 170 24.09 -29.43 -25.25
CA PRO A 170 25.19 -29.32 -24.31
C PRO A 170 26.42 -30.14 -24.70
N SER A 171 27.60 -29.52 -24.55
CA SER A 171 28.90 -30.08 -24.92
C SER A 171 29.44 -31.19 -24.01
N MET A 172 28.76 -31.47 -22.90
CA MET A 172 29.09 -32.53 -21.94
C MET A 172 27.82 -33.30 -21.57
N GLU A 173 27.92 -34.63 -21.44
CA GLU A 173 26.84 -35.45 -20.89
C GLU A 173 26.44 -34.96 -19.48
N GLY A 174 25.15 -34.65 -19.30
CA GLY A 174 24.65 -34.11 -18.05
C GLY A 174 23.17 -33.75 -18.10
N LYS A 175 22.62 -33.31 -16.96
CA LYS A 175 21.18 -33.03 -16.77
C LYS A 175 20.68 -31.73 -17.45
N ARG A 176 21.34 -31.23 -18.49
CA ARG A 176 20.97 -29.97 -19.15
C ARG A 176 20.39 -30.26 -20.52
N ALA A 177 19.36 -29.50 -20.91
CA ALA A 177 18.73 -29.65 -22.21
C ALA A 177 19.38 -28.77 -23.30
N VAL A 178 19.96 -27.62 -22.92
CA VAL A 178 20.52 -26.62 -23.85
C VAL A 178 21.65 -25.81 -23.21
N GLU A 179 22.60 -25.37 -24.05
CA GLU A 179 23.61 -24.36 -23.72
C GLU A 179 23.60 -23.21 -24.74
N LEU A 180 23.92 -22.00 -24.32
CA LEU A 180 24.18 -20.86 -25.20
C LEU A 180 25.70 -20.75 -25.40
N ARG A 181 26.18 -20.83 -26.65
CA ARG A 181 27.58 -20.50 -26.95
C ARG A 181 27.68 -19.03 -27.27
N ALA A 182 28.37 -18.27 -26.42
CA ALA A 182 28.55 -16.84 -26.60
C ALA A 182 29.38 -16.57 -27.86
N GLU A 183 28.91 -15.62 -28.66
CA GLU A 183 29.62 -15.05 -29.81
C GLU A 183 30.11 -13.63 -29.50
N LYS A 184 29.37 -12.91 -28.64
CA LYS A 184 29.69 -11.54 -28.25
C LYS A 184 29.16 -11.23 -26.84
N ILE A 185 29.94 -10.51 -26.06
CA ILE A 185 29.53 -9.94 -24.77
C ILE A 185 29.34 -8.44 -24.96
N LEU A 186 28.13 -7.96 -24.70
CA LEU A 186 27.68 -6.60 -24.98
C LEU A 186 27.82 -5.67 -23.76
N HIS A 187 27.59 -6.19 -22.56
CA HIS A 187 27.69 -5.45 -21.29
C HIS A 187 28.13 -6.38 -20.17
N VAL A 188 28.88 -5.84 -19.20
CA VAL A 188 29.24 -6.53 -17.97
C VAL A 188 29.11 -5.61 -16.76
N GLY A 189 28.06 -5.84 -15.96
CA GLY A 189 27.92 -5.28 -14.61
C GLY A 189 28.81 -6.04 -13.64
N LYS A 190 29.95 -5.46 -13.30
CA LYS A 190 30.95 -6.06 -12.41
C LYS A 190 30.43 -6.22 -10.97
N VAL A 191 31.06 -7.13 -10.23
CA VAL A 191 30.83 -7.34 -8.79
C VAL A 191 32.16 -7.39 -8.05
N ASP A 192 32.26 -6.63 -6.97
CA ASP A 192 33.26 -6.87 -5.91
C ASP A 192 32.81 -8.08 -5.07
N GLN A 193 33.50 -9.21 -5.25
CA GLN A 193 33.15 -10.50 -4.65
C GLN A 193 33.24 -10.48 -3.11
N ASP A 194 34.17 -9.69 -2.54
CA ASP A 194 34.42 -9.67 -1.10
C ASP A 194 33.39 -8.82 -0.35
N LYS A 195 32.87 -7.77 -1.02
CA LYS A 195 31.81 -6.89 -0.49
C LYS A 195 30.39 -7.38 -0.78
N TYR A 196 30.16 -8.13 -1.87
CA TYR A 196 28.81 -8.52 -2.27
C TYR A 196 28.20 -9.55 -1.30
N PRO A 197 27.06 -9.26 -0.64
CA PRO A 197 26.51 -10.16 0.38
C PRO A 197 26.23 -11.58 -0.12
N LEU A 198 25.76 -11.73 -1.36
CA LEU A 198 25.39 -13.03 -1.95
C LEU A 198 26.57 -13.83 -2.53
N SER A 199 27.82 -13.37 -2.36
CA SER A 199 29.01 -14.15 -2.76
C SER A 199 29.21 -15.40 -1.90
N ARG A 200 28.69 -15.39 -0.67
CA ARG A 200 28.79 -16.47 0.32
C ARG A 200 27.84 -17.62 -0.01
N LYS A 201 28.34 -18.85 0.04
CA LYS A 201 27.52 -20.06 -0.21
C LYS A 201 26.55 -20.31 0.95
N ARG A 202 25.25 -20.42 0.62
CA ARG A 202 24.13 -20.79 1.53
C ARG A 202 23.92 -19.82 2.70
N LEU A 203 23.32 -18.67 2.41
CA LEU A 203 22.83 -17.74 3.44
C LEU A 203 21.46 -18.18 3.99
N PRO A 204 21.23 -18.09 5.32
CA PRO A 204 19.89 -18.19 5.93
C PRO A 204 18.98 -17.04 5.47
N LEU A 205 17.66 -17.26 5.50
CA LEU A 205 16.66 -16.24 5.15
C LEU A 205 16.71 -15.03 6.10
N GLU A 206 17.06 -15.24 7.36
CA GLU A 206 17.22 -14.21 8.39
C GLU A 206 18.39 -13.27 8.08
N THR A 207 19.60 -13.81 7.83
CA THR A 207 20.78 -13.03 7.43
C THR A 207 20.55 -12.25 6.14
N LEU A 208 19.70 -12.77 5.25
CA LEU A 208 19.32 -12.09 4.02
C LEU A 208 18.46 -10.83 4.26
N ARG A 209 17.85 -10.65 5.44
CA ARG A 209 17.05 -9.46 5.78
C ARG A 209 17.93 -8.20 5.90
N ASP A 210 19.18 -8.34 6.34
CA ASP A 210 20.15 -7.23 6.42
C ASP A 210 20.57 -6.70 5.03
N SER A 211 20.47 -7.54 3.99
CA SER A 211 20.73 -7.19 2.59
C SER A 211 19.45 -7.29 1.75
N ALA A 212 18.36 -6.79 2.34
CA ALA A 212 17.02 -6.64 1.79
C ALA A 212 16.98 -6.53 0.25
N HIS A 213 17.55 -5.47 -0.30
CA HIS A 213 17.51 -5.11 -1.73
C HIS A 213 18.14 -6.15 -2.68
N PHE A 214 18.97 -7.09 -2.19
CA PHE A 214 19.51 -8.19 -2.99
C PHE A 214 18.73 -9.50 -2.85
N ARG A 215 17.83 -9.64 -1.87
CA ARG A 215 17.12 -10.88 -1.56
C ARG A 215 16.52 -11.61 -2.78
N PRO A 216 15.84 -10.94 -3.75
CA PRO A 216 15.19 -11.65 -4.86
C PRO A 216 16.17 -12.26 -5.85
N ARG A 217 17.47 -11.90 -5.86
CA ARG A 217 18.48 -12.61 -6.66
C ARG A 217 18.74 -14.04 -6.15
N THR A 218 18.26 -14.38 -4.96
CA THR A 218 18.28 -15.74 -4.44
C THR A 218 17.10 -16.55 -4.98
N THR A 219 17.34 -17.80 -5.40
CA THR A 219 16.31 -18.67 -6.01
C THR A 219 15.06 -18.82 -5.13
N THR A 220 15.23 -18.86 -3.80
CA THR A 220 14.13 -19.02 -2.84
C THR A 220 13.20 -17.81 -2.83
N VAL A 221 13.74 -16.59 -2.71
CA VAL A 221 12.91 -15.39 -2.68
C VAL A 221 12.32 -15.12 -4.07
N ALA A 222 13.05 -15.37 -5.16
CA ALA A 222 12.52 -15.29 -6.52
C ALA A 222 11.29 -16.18 -6.74
N ALA A 223 11.36 -17.45 -6.30
CA ALA A 223 10.23 -18.38 -6.40
C ALA A 223 9.02 -17.93 -5.59
N VAL A 224 9.24 -17.45 -4.36
CA VAL A 224 8.18 -16.89 -3.50
C VAL A 224 7.55 -15.63 -4.13
N MET A 225 8.33 -14.78 -4.81
CA MET A 225 7.79 -13.61 -5.53
C MET A 225 6.96 -14.02 -6.74
N ARG A 226 7.38 -15.04 -7.52
CA ARG A 226 6.57 -15.57 -8.65
C ARG A 226 5.26 -16.21 -8.17
N ILE A 227 5.30 -16.97 -7.07
CA ILE A 227 4.08 -17.51 -6.44
C ILE A 227 3.18 -16.38 -5.93
N ARG A 228 3.73 -15.30 -5.33
CA ARG A 228 2.97 -14.11 -4.91
C ARG A 228 2.30 -13.40 -6.09
N ASN A 229 3.01 -13.22 -7.20
CA ASN A 229 2.44 -12.66 -8.43
C ASN A 229 1.26 -13.52 -8.92
N ALA A 230 1.45 -14.84 -9.01
CA ALA A 230 0.41 -15.75 -9.45
C ALA A 230 -0.81 -15.74 -8.52
N LEU A 231 -0.62 -15.71 -7.19
CA LEU A 231 -1.69 -15.56 -6.21
C LEU A 231 -2.44 -14.22 -6.37
N THR A 232 -1.74 -13.11 -6.64
CA THR A 232 -2.38 -11.80 -6.81
C THR A 232 -3.26 -11.81 -8.06
N PHE A 233 -2.74 -12.31 -9.19
CA PHE A 233 -3.50 -12.43 -10.42
C PHE A 233 -4.69 -13.39 -10.28
N ALA A 234 -4.51 -14.49 -9.53
CA ALA A 234 -5.58 -15.41 -9.17
C ALA A 234 -6.68 -14.72 -8.35
N SER A 235 -6.33 -13.88 -7.36
CA SER A 235 -7.31 -13.10 -6.60
C SER A 235 -8.20 -12.25 -7.50
N HIS A 236 -7.60 -11.41 -8.36
CA HIS A 236 -8.37 -10.58 -9.28
C HIS A 236 -9.21 -11.41 -10.27
N THR A 237 -8.67 -12.54 -10.75
CA THR A 237 -9.37 -13.46 -11.66
C THR A 237 -10.56 -14.14 -11.00
N PHE A 238 -10.43 -14.61 -9.75
CA PHE A 238 -11.53 -15.21 -8.99
C PHE A 238 -12.70 -14.24 -8.85
N PHE A 239 -12.43 -13.03 -8.35
CA PHE A 239 -13.48 -12.05 -8.10
C PHE A 239 -14.12 -11.55 -9.41
N GLN A 240 -13.32 -11.24 -10.43
CA GLN A 240 -13.83 -10.81 -11.74
C GLN A 240 -14.71 -11.89 -12.40
N ASN A 241 -14.33 -13.17 -12.33
CA ASN A 241 -15.12 -14.28 -12.89
C ASN A 241 -16.41 -14.58 -12.12
N ASN A 242 -16.49 -14.19 -10.84
CA ASN A 242 -17.68 -14.35 -10.00
C ASN A 242 -18.50 -13.05 -9.86
N GLY A 243 -18.27 -12.06 -10.73
CA GLY A 243 -19.09 -10.84 -10.80
C GLY A 243 -18.84 -9.81 -9.69
N PHE A 244 -17.71 -9.90 -8.97
CA PHE A 244 -17.33 -8.91 -7.96
C PHE A 244 -16.59 -7.73 -8.61
N LEU A 245 -16.83 -6.54 -8.08
CA LEU A 245 -16.12 -5.31 -8.50
C LEU A 245 -15.04 -4.93 -7.50
N TYR A 246 -13.85 -4.60 -8.01
CA TYR A 246 -12.72 -4.11 -7.22
C TYR A 246 -12.92 -2.67 -6.79
N VAL A 247 -12.83 -2.43 -5.48
CA VAL A 247 -12.96 -1.11 -4.86
C VAL A 247 -11.66 -0.77 -4.13
N GLN A 248 -11.05 0.34 -4.53
CA GLN A 248 -9.85 0.88 -3.91
C GLN A 248 -10.25 1.78 -2.74
N VAL A 249 -10.44 1.13 -1.58
CA VAL A 249 -10.73 1.77 -0.29
C VAL A 249 -9.55 2.64 0.20
N PRO A 250 -9.80 3.72 0.95
CA PRO A 250 -8.78 4.70 1.32
C PRO A 250 -7.77 4.10 2.32
N VAL A 251 -6.50 4.48 2.19
CA VAL A 251 -5.43 4.10 3.15
C VAL A 251 -5.37 5.07 4.32
N ILE A 252 -5.50 6.38 4.06
CA ILE A 252 -5.67 7.39 5.11
C ILE A 252 -7.14 7.36 5.56
N THR A 253 -7.41 7.35 6.86
CA THR A 253 -8.77 7.33 7.44
C THR A 253 -8.87 8.20 8.69
N THR A 254 -10.02 8.80 8.95
CA THR A 254 -10.34 9.42 10.25
C THR A 254 -11.14 8.48 11.18
N THR A 255 -11.84 7.48 10.62
CA THR A 255 -12.60 6.47 11.36
C THR A 255 -11.71 5.30 11.79
N ASP A 256 -11.91 4.83 13.03
CA ASP A 256 -11.35 3.58 13.55
C ASP A 256 -12.26 2.40 13.16
N SER A 257 -11.78 1.47 12.35
CA SER A 257 -12.61 0.34 11.91
C SER A 257 -12.70 -0.81 12.92
N GLU A 258 -11.78 -0.90 13.89
CA GLU A 258 -11.73 -2.00 14.88
C GLU A 258 -12.08 -1.53 16.30
N GLY A 259 -11.96 -0.24 16.59
CA GLY A 259 -12.38 0.44 17.82
C GLY A 259 -11.39 0.37 18.98
N CYS A 260 -10.37 -0.49 18.91
CA CYS A 260 -9.48 -0.80 20.04
C CYS A 260 -7.99 -1.03 19.69
N SER A 261 -7.55 -0.88 18.43
CA SER A 261 -6.17 -1.21 18.02
C SER A 261 -5.22 0.01 18.02
N GLU A 262 -3.92 -0.25 18.29
CA GLU A 262 -2.86 0.77 18.15
C GLU A 262 -2.69 1.13 16.67
N LYS A 263 -2.76 2.43 16.36
CA LYS A 263 -2.75 2.97 14.99
C LYS A 263 -1.49 3.80 14.74
N PHE A 264 -1.12 3.93 13.46
CA PHE A 264 -0.15 4.94 13.03
C PHE A 264 -0.89 6.25 12.72
N HIS A 265 -0.43 7.36 13.29
CA HIS A 265 -0.87 8.70 12.95
C HIS A 265 -0.19 9.19 11.67
N VAL A 266 -0.92 9.97 10.88
CA VAL A 266 -0.46 10.57 9.61
C VAL A 266 -0.50 12.09 9.76
N THR A 267 0.66 12.75 9.74
CA THR A 267 0.78 14.19 10.08
C THR A 267 1.80 14.94 9.22
N THR A 268 1.62 16.26 9.10
CA THR A 268 2.60 17.20 8.50
C THR A 268 3.28 18.11 9.53
N LEU A 269 2.94 17.98 10.82
CA LEU A 269 3.35 18.96 11.84
C LEU A 269 4.79 18.78 12.34
N ILE A 270 5.40 17.61 12.17
CA ILE A 270 6.74 17.30 12.68
C ILE A 270 7.82 18.20 12.05
N ASP A 271 7.74 18.51 10.75
CA ASP A 271 8.72 19.37 10.06
C ASP A 271 8.56 20.87 10.36
N ARG A 272 7.45 21.29 11.00
CA ARG A 272 7.16 22.71 11.25
C ARG A 272 7.76 23.22 12.57
N ALA A 273 8.01 22.32 13.53
CA ALA A 273 8.65 22.66 14.80
C ALA A 273 10.08 23.22 14.65
N ASP A 274 10.74 22.95 13.51
CA ASP A 274 12.09 23.43 13.19
C ASP A 274 12.11 24.83 12.49
N LYS A 275 10.94 25.49 12.28
CA LYS A 275 10.82 26.70 11.43
C LYS A 275 10.04 27.89 12.02
N GLU A 276 9.91 28.03 13.34
CA GLU A 276 9.28 29.21 13.94
C GLU A 276 10.17 30.48 13.94
N ASP A 277 9.54 31.63 13.64
CA ASP A 277 10.14 32.96 13.51
C ASP A 277 10.43 33.60 14.89
N PRO A 278 11.63 34.16 15.15
CA PRO A 278 11.98 34.72 16.47
C PRO A 278 11.14 35.90 17.00
N ASN A 279 10.24 36.48 16.19
CA ASN A 279 9.63 37.79 16.49
C ASN A 279 8.33 37.79 17.32
N THR A 280 7.79 36.65 17.75
CA THR A 280 6.59 36.58 18.61
C THR A 280 6.91 36.60 20.11
N ALA A 281 7.57 37.66 20.56
CA ALA A 281 7.83 37.88 21.99
C ALA A 281 6.52 38.02 22.79
N SER A 282 6.30 37.18 23.81
CA SER A 282 5.19 37.37 24.76
C SER A 282 5.53 36.91 26.19
N VAL A 283 4.85 37.55 27.15
CA VAL A 283 5.13 37.63 28.59
C VAL A 283 5.44 36.29 29.28
N GLU A 284 6.50 36.29 30.09
CA GLU A 284 7.05 35.15 30.86
C GLU A 284 6.35 34.94 32.24
N GLY A 285 6.41 33.71 32.75
CA GLY A 285 6.85 33.53 34.15
C GLY A 285 5.87 33.13 35.27
N VAL A 286 4.66 32.59 35.02
CA VAL A 286 3.77 32.17 36.14
C VAL A 286 3.09 30.82 35.95
N SER A 287 3.14 29.96 36.98
CA SER A 287 2.41 28.68 37.05
C SER A 287 0.92 28.88 37.33
N LEU A 288 0.06 28.11 36.65
CA LEU A 288 -1.39 28.19 36.82
C LEU A 288 -1.83 27.81 38.24
N ASP A 289 -1.19 26.81 38.87
CA ASP A 289 -1.54 26.36 40.22
C ASP A 289 -1.10 27.36 41.29
N ALA A 290 0.00 28.08 41.04
CA ALA A 290 0.41 29.21 41.87
C ALA A 290 -0.61 30.36 41.77
N ILE A 291 -1.13 30.64 40.57
CA ILE A 291 -2.19 31.65 40.38
C ILE A 291 -3.50 31.22 41.04
N LYS A 292 -3.93 29.96 40.91
CA LYS A 292 -5.15 29.45 41.56
C LYS A 292 -5.04 29.51 43.09
N SER A 293 -3.87 29.23 43.63
CA SER A 293 -3.56 29.39 45.05
C SER A 293 -3.62 30.87 45.47
N ALA A 294 -2.99 31.77 44.70
CA ALA A 294 -3.03 33.21 44.96
C ALA A 294 -4.44 33.82 44.85
N ILE A 295 -5.30 33.34 43.93
CA ILE A 295 -6.70 33.75 43.84
C ILE A 295 -7.45 33.38 45.12
N LYS A 296 -7.27 32.14 45.61
CA LYS A 296 -7.91 31.67 46.85
C LYS A 296 -7.47 32.50 48.05
N GLU A 297 -6.18 32.81 48.15
CA GLU A 297 -5.60 33.62 49.23
C GLU A 297 -6.10 35.07 49.18
N LYS A 298 -6.11 35.71 48.00
CA LYS A 298 -6.68 37.05 47.79
C LYS A 298 -8.18 37.10 48.06
N SER A 299 -8.94 36.05 47.73
CA SER A 299 -10.37 35.94 48.07
C SER A 299 -10.60 35.94 49.57
N ASN A 300 -9.80 35.18 50.33
CA ASN A 300 -9.89 35.16 51.80
C ASN A 300 -9.56 36.52 52.40
N LEU A 301 -8.53 37.22 51.88
CA LEU A 301 -8.17 38.57 52.33
C LEU A 301 -9.30 39.60 52.09
N ILE A 302 -10.00 39.52 50.96
CA ILE A 302 -11.16 40.38 50.66
C ILE A 302 -12.32 40.10 51.63
N GLU A 303 -12.57 38.83 51.94
CA GLU A 303 -13.56 38.40 52.94
C GLU A 303 -13.23 38.89 54.34
N GLU A 304 -11.94 38.92 54.73
CA GLU A 304 -11.50 39.44 56.02
C GLU A 304 -11.61 40.98 56.08
N LEU A 305 -11.13 41.68 55.04
CA LEU A 305 -11.25 43.14 54.91
C LEU A 305 -12.71 43.62 54.92
N LYS A 306 -13.64 42.84 54.34
CA LYS A 306 -15.09 43.11 54.39
C LYS A 306 -15.71 43.02 55.79
N ARG A 307 -15.06 42.33 56.73
CA ARG A 307 -15.50 42.22 58.13
C ARG A 307 -14.94 43.35 59.01
N SER A 308 -14.03 44.19 58.50
CA SER A 308 -13.45 45.32 59.23
C SER A 308 -13.87 46.67 58.63
N ASP A 309 -14.55 47.51 59.42
CA ASP A 309 -14.99 48.85 58.98
C ASP A 309 -13.85 49.87 58.77
N SER A 310 -12.58 49.50 59.00
CA SER A 310 -11.48 50.45 59.18
C SER A 310 -10.62 50.75 57.96
N ASN A 311 -10.79 50.11 56.79
CA ASN A 311 -10.00 50.47 55.59
C ASN A 311 -10.66 50.18 54.23
N LYS A 312 -11.47 51.12 53.73
CA LYS A 312 -12.16 51.00 52.42
C LYS A 312 -11.24 51.03 51.20
N GLU A 313 -10.10 51.73 51.26
CA GLU A 313 -9.15 51.79 50.14
C GLU A 313 -8.39 50.47 49.98
N ALA A 314 -7.98 49.84 51.09
CA ALA A 314 -7.36 48.52 51.07
C ALA A 314 -8.28 47.45 50.45
N LEU A 315 -9.57 47.50 50.77
CA LEU A 315 -10.57 46.60 50.18
C LEU A 315 -10.70 46.80 48.66
N PHE A 316 -10.78 48.05 48.19
CA PHE A 316 -10.86 48.35 46.75
C PHE A 316 -9.61 47.90 45.99
N ALA A 317 -8.42 48.11 46.57
CA ALA A 317 -7.16 47.64 45.98
C ALA A 317 -7.10 46.11 45.87
N ALA A 318 -7.52 45.38 46.92
CA ALA A 318 -7.59 43.93 46.92
C ALA A 318 -8.61 43.40 45.88
N GLU A 319 -9.80 44.02 45.77
CA GLU A 319 -10.79 43.65 44.75
C GLU A 319 -10.32 43.94 43.31
N GLN A 320 -9.48 44.95 43.10
CA GLN A 320 -8.88 45.21 41.78
C GLN A 320 -7.75 44.20 41.45
N ASP A 321 -6.93 43.85 42.44
CA ASP A 321 -5.83 42.90 42.28
C ASP A 321 -6.32 41.47 42.02
N ILE A 322 -7.37 41.00 42.72
CA ILE A 322 -7.95 39.68 42.43
C ILE A 322 -8.58 39.63 41.03
N ARG A 323 -9.17 40.73 40.52
CA ARG A 323 -9.69 40.79 39.14
C ARG A 323 -8.58 40.59 38.11
N LYS A 324 -7.46 41.31 38.25
CA LYS A 324 -6.27 41.13 37.38
C LYS A 324 -5.71 39.71 37.47
N THR A 325 -5.70 39.12 38.67
CA THR A 325 -5.20 37.76 38.90
C THR A 325 -6.11 36.70 38.24
N ASN A 326 -7.43 36.87 38.31
CA ASN A 326 -8.41 36.02 37.62
C ASN A 326 -8.34 36.13 36.09
N GLU A 327 -8.08 37.33 35.56
CA GLU A 327 -7.93 37.54 34.11
C GLU A 327 -6.64 36.90 33.57
N LEU A 328 -5.54 36.99 34.33
CA LEU A 328 -4.30 36.26 34.03
C LEU A 328 -4.50 34.74 34.05
N ALA A 329 -5.30 34.21 35.00
CA ALA A 329 -5.66 32.80 35.04
C ALA A 329 -6.42 32.38 33.77
N SER A 330 -7.42 33.15 33.34
CA SER A 330 -8.19 32.86 32.11
C SER A 330 -7.30 32.86 30.86
N GLN A 331 -6.35 33.78 30.75
CA GLN A 331 -5.40 33.84 29.63
C GLN A 331 -4.44 32.63 29.63
N LEU A 332 -4.02 32.15 30.80
CA LEU A 332 -3.16 30.96 30.91
C LEU A 332 -3.94 29.64 30.71
N GLU A 333 -5.20 29.55 31.13
CA GLU A 333 -6.06 28.40 30.81
C GLU A 333 -6.35 28.30 29.31
N ALA A 334 -6.53 29.43 28.63
CA ALA A 334 -6.64 29.47 27.17
C ALA A 334 -5.35 28.99 26.48
N ARG A 335 -4.16 29.32 27.02
CA ARG A 335 -2.86 28.84 26.52
C ARG A 335 -2.55 27.38 26.88
N GLN A 336 -2.99 26.86 28.03
CA GLN A 336 -2.88 25.42 28.31
C GLN A 336 -3.75 24.59 27.36
N LYS A 337 -4.94 25.09 26.98
CA LYS A 337 -5.75 24.48 25.91
C LYS A 337 -5.04 24.45 24.55
N SER A 338 -4.06 25.33 24.30
CA SER A 338 -3.22 25.31 23.08
C SER A 338 -1.92 24.51 23.21
N LYS A 339 -1.61 23.89 24.37
CA LYS A 339 -0.50 22.92 24.49
C LYS A 339 -0.86 21.53 23.94
N LYS A 340 -2.14 21.24 23.65
CA LYS A 340 -2.51 20.14 22.73
C LYS A 340 -2.09 20.52 21.32
N LEU A 341 -1.44 19.60 20.61
CA LEU A 341 -1.13 19.75 19.18
C LEU A 341 -2.41 20.13 18.44
N ASN A 342 -2.46 21.33 17.87
CA ASN A 342 -3.70 21.85 17.30
C ASN A 342 -4.01 21.12 15.99
N THR A 343 -4.87 20.10 16.07
CA THR A 343 -5.22 19.23 14.93
C THR A 343 -5.83 20.00 13.75
N ARG A 344 -6.35 21.21 13.98
CA ARG A 344 -6.82 22.14 12.94
C ARG A 344 -5.70 22.73 12.07
N GLU A 345 -4.44 22.67 12.50
CA GLU A 345 -3.28 23.17 11.76
C GLU A 345 -2.57 22.06 10.95
N ASP A 346 -2.95 20.80 11.17
CA ASP A 346 -2.49 19.68 10.36
C ASP A 346 -3.20 19.63 9.00
N PHE A 347 -2.65 18.85 8.07
CA PHE A 347 -3.05 18.83 6.66
C PHE A 347 -4.55 18.55 6.44
N PHE A 348 -5.16 17.69 7.24
CA PHE A 348 -6.58 17.31 7.11
C PHE A 348 -7.52 18.11 8.04
N SER A 349 -7.01 19.07 8.82
CA SER A 349 -7.73 19.79 9.90
C SER A 349 -8.27 18.90 11.04
N CYS A 350 -7.89 17.62 11.07
CA CYS A 350 -8.30 16.59 12.03
C CYS A 350 -7.19 15.54 12.20
N GLN A 351 -7.33 14.62 13.16
CA GLN A 351 -6.43 13.47 13.27
C GLN A 351 -6.72 12.47 12.16
N ALA A 352 -5.67 12.08 11.43
CA ALA A 352 -5.72 11.07 10.40
C ALA A 352 -4.81 9.88 10.75
N TYR A 353 -5.24 8.69 10.36
CA TYR A 353 -4.60 7.42 10.69
C TYR A 353 -4.36 6.59 9.43
N LEU A 354 -3.45 5.62 9.52
CA LEU A 354 -3.40 4.53 8.55
C LEU A 354 -4.42 3.45 8.89
N THR A 355 -5.18 3.02 7.89
CA THR A 355 -6.31 2.10 8.07
C THR A 355 -5.88 0.69 8.53
N VAL A 356 -6.58 0.17 9.54
CA VAL A 356 -6.41 -1.21 10.02
C VAL A 356 -7.31 -2.19 9.22
N SER A 357 -8.47 -1.73 8.72
CA SER A 357 -9.34 -2.43 7.78
C SER A 357 -10.18 -1.45 6.95
N GLY A 358 -10.39 -1.77 5.67
CA GLY A 358 -11.23 -0.97 4.76
C GLY A 358 -12.68 -1.42 4.68
N ARG A 359 -13.11 -2.38 5.54
CA ARG A 359 -14.44 -3.01 5.41
C ARG A 359 -15.61 -2.04 5.58
N LEU A 360 -15.55 -1.09 6.51
CA LEU A 360 -16.63 -0.11 6.70
C LEU A 360 -16.87 0.73 5.42
N HIS A 361 -15.78 1.11 4.74
CA HIS A 361 -15.84 1.80 3.44
C HIS A 361 -16.36 0.86 2.34
N LEU A 362 -15.91 -0.39 2.32
CA LEU A 362 -16.32 -1.40 1.34
C LEU A 362 -17.83 -1.72 1.41
N GLU A 363 -18.43 -1.73 2.60
CA GLU A 363 -19.87 -1.91 2.79
C GLU A 363 -20.71 -0.86 2.07
N SER A 364 -20.28 0.40 2.06
CA SER A 364 -21.00 1.46 1.32
C SER A 364 -21.05 1.18 -0.19
N TYR A 365 -20.03 0.50 -0.73
CA TYR A 365 -19.99 0.08 -2.13
C TYR A 365 -20.79 -1.21 -2.36
N ALA A 366 -20.78 -2.18 -1.44
CA ALA A 366 -21.65 -3.35 -1.51
C ALA A 366 -23.14 -2.93 -1.56
N CYS A 367 -23.54 -1.97 -0.72
CA CYS A 367 -24.88 -1.38 -0.67
C CYS A 367 -25.31 -0.59 -1.93
N ALA A 368 -24.47 -0.53 -2.97
CA ALA A 368 -24.74 0.16 -4.24
C ALA A 368 -24.38 -0.66 -5.50
N LEU A 369 -23.40 -1.57 -5.40
CA LEU A 369 -22.82 -2.34 -6.50
C LEU A 369 -22.95 -3.87 -6.33
N GLY A 370 -23.60 -4.32 -5.26
CA GLY A 370 -23.83 -5.74 -4.97
C GLY A 370 -22.62 -6.41 -4.33
N ASN A 371 -21.77 -7.02 -5.16
CA ASN A 371 -20.62 -7.82 -4.73
C ASN A 371 -19.32 -7.06 -4.99
N VAL A 372 -18.54 -6.80 -3.95
CA VAL A 372 -17.32 -6.00 -4.03
C VAL A 372 -16.16 -6.61 -3.25
N TYR A 373 -14.95 -6.28 -3.64
CA TYR A 373 -13.73 -6.63 -2.90
C TYR A 373 -12.71 -5.51 -2.93
N SER A 374 -11.89 -5.43 -1.89
CA SER A 374 -10.67 -4.63 -1.88
C SER A 374 -9.45 -5.52 -1.67
N PHE A 375 -8.31 -5.03 -2.10
CA PHE A 375 -7.01 -5.68 -2.01
C PHE A 375 -5.98 -4.57 -1.90
N GLY A 376 -5.37 -4.45 -0.72
CA GLY A 376 -4.51 -3.33 -0.38
C GLY A 376 -3.74 -3.55 0.92
N PRO A 377 -2.84 -2.62 1.27
CA PRO A 377 -2.14 -2.64 2.53
C PRO A 377 -3.09 -2.25 3.69
N ARG A 378 -2.85 -2.85 4.85
CA ARG A 378 -3.43 -2.56 6.16
C ARG A 378 -2.31 -2.43 7.17
N PHE A 379 -2.53 -1.60 8.18
CA PHE A 379 -1.46 -1.19 9.10
C PHE A 379 -1.84 -1.49 10.54
N ARG A 380 -0.87 -1.90 11.35
CA ARG A 380 -1.06 -2.12 12.80
C ARG A 380 0.18 -1.65 13.54
N ALA A 381 0.00 -0.79 14.53
CA ALA A 381 1.11 -0.25 15.34
C ALA A 381 1.44 -1.11 16.58
N GLU A 382 0.80 -2.28 16.71
CA GLU A 382 1.09 -3.28 17.74
C GLU A 382 2.58 -3.68 17.74
N LYS A 383 3.27 -3.53 18.87
CA LYS A 383 4.69 -3.95 19.04
C LYS A 383 4.87 -5.46 19.19
N SER A 384 4.31 -6.25 18.27
CA SER A 384 4.45 -7.70 18.23
C SER A 384 5.75 -8.13 17.55
N GLN A 385 6.49 -9.07 18.16
CA GLN A 385 7.68 -9.70 17.57
C GLN A 385 7.36 -11.03 16.85
N SER A 386 6.09 -11.44 16.83
CA SER A 386 5.64 -12.69 16.21
C SER A 386 6.08 -12.79 14.75
N PRO A 387 6.59 -13.94 14.28
CA PRO A 387 6.97 -14.15 12.87
C PRO A 387 5.77 -14.08 11.91
N LYS A 388 4.54 -13.99 12.41
CA LYS A 388 3.30 -13.81 11.64
C LYS A 388 2.77 -12.37 11.65
N CYS A 389 3.33 -11.48 12.48
CA CYS A 389 2.86 -10.11 12.68
C CYS A 389 3.83 -9.08 12.07
N VAL A 390 3.28 -7.96 11.59
CA VAL A 390 3.94 -6.98 10.73
C VAL A 390 3.23 -5.64 10.81
N ALA A 391 3.99 -4.54 10.68
CA ALA A 391 3.42 -3.18 10.70
C ALA A 391 2.58 -2.87 9.45
N GLU A 392 2.94 -3.44 8.30
CA GLU A 392 2.21 -3.37 7.02
C GLU A 392 1.92 -4.81 6.56
N MET A 393 0.65 -5.11 6.29
CA MET A 393 0.18 -6.40 5.79
C MET A 393 -0.81 -6.21 4.64
N TRP A 394 -0.72 -7.02 3.60
CA TRP A 394 -1.70 -7.00 2.52
C TRP A 394 -2.88 -7.91 2.85
N MET A 395 -4.08 -7.33 2.74
CA MET A 395 -5.35 -8.01 3.00
C MET A 395 -6.19 -8.01 1.73
N VAL A 396 -6.95 -9.09 1.55
CA VAL A 396 -8.09 -9.12 0.62
C VAL A 396 -9.35 -9.09 1.46
N GLU A 397 -10.18 -8.07 1.27
CA GLU A 397 -11.43 -7.89 2.01
C GLU A 397 -12.59 -7.97 1.01
N VAL A 398 -13.64 -8.69 1.35
CA VAL A 398 -14.78 -9.02 0.48
C VAL A 398 -16.06 -8.65 1.20
N GLU A 399 -17.02 -8.07 0.48
CA GLU A 399 -18.33 -7.71 1.03
C GLU A 399 -19.42 -7.94 -0.04
N MET A 400 -20.53 -8.54 0.37
CA MET A 400 -21.61 -8.96 -0.53
C MET A 400 -22.94 -8.43 0.00
N ALA A 401 -23.72 -7.77 -0.85
CA ALA A 401 -25.10 -7.40 -0.52
C ALA A 401 -26.05 -8.60 -0.66
N PHE A 402 -27.14 -8.58 0.11
CA PHE A 402 -28.19 -9.62 0.16
C PHE A 402 -27.74 -11.02 0.65
N SER A 403 -26.53 -11.13 1.20
CA SER A 403 -25.95 -12.38 1.70
C SER A 403 -26.07 -12.54 3.23
N GLN A 404 -25.80 -13.75 3.70
CA GLN A 404 -25.82 -14.18 5.10
C GLN A 404 -24.47 -14.80 5.50
N LEU A 405 -24.34 -15.23 6.75
CA LEU A 405 -23.08 -15.82 7.25
C LEU A 405 -22.59 -17.02 6.41
N GLU A 406 -23.49 -17.93 6.07
CA GLU A 406 -23.19 -19.15 5.30
C GLU A 406 -22.64 -18.83 3.90
N ASP A 407 -23.18 -17.81 3.23
CA ASP A 407 -22.70 -17.36 1.92
C ASP A 407 -21.26 -16.84 2.00
N ALA A 408 -20.92 -16.09 3.06
CA ALA A 408 -19.56 -15.61 3.30
C ALA A 408 -18.59 -16.73 3.65
N MET A 409 -19.03 -17.76 4.41
CA MET A 409 -18.20 -18.94 4.69
C MET A 409 -17.92 -19.74 3.42
N ASN A 410 -18.92 -19.95 2.57
CA ASN A 410 -18.76 -20.70 1.32
C ASN A 410 -17.90 -19.93 0.30
N CYS A 411 -18.13 -18.63 0.13
CA CYS A 411 -17.29 -17.77 -0.72
C CYS A 411 -15.82 -17.73 -0.24
N ALA A 412 -15.59 -17.67 1.07
CA ALA A 412 -14.25 -17.73 1.65
C ALA A 412 -13.54 -19.07 1.39
N GLU A 413 -14.26 -20.20 1.51
CA GLU A 413 -13.73 -21.53 1.24
C GLU A 413 -13.42 -21.75 -0.26
N ASP A 414 -14.34 -21.37 -1.15
CA ASP A 414 -14.17 -21.46 -2.60
C ASP A 414 -12.99 -20.59 -3.07
N TYR A 415 -12.86 -19.38 -2.54
CA TYR A 415 -11.74 -18.49 -2.83
C TYR A 415 -10.40 -19.09 -2.37
N PHE A 416 -10.34 -19.61 -1.13
CA PHE A 416 -9.14 -20.27 -0.61
C PHE A 416 -8.73 -21.50 -1.45
N LYS A 417 -9.70 -22.33 -1.84
CA LYS A 417 -9.48 -23.50 -2.71
C LYS A 417 -9.03 -23.09 -4.11
N PHE A 418 -9.61 -22.05 -4.68
CA PHE A 418 -9.20 -21.49 -5.98
C PHE A 418 -7.74 -21.05 -5.96
N LEU A 419 -7.31 -20.31 -4.92
CA LEU A 419 -5.91 -19.90 -4.76
C LEU A 419 -4.96 -21.09 -4.61
N CYS A 420 -5.34 -22.13 -3.84
CA CYS A 420 -4.55 -23.36 -3.71
C CYS A 420 -4.38 -24.06 -5.07
N LYS A 421 -5.48 -24.22 -5.81
CA LYS A 421 -5.52 -24.84 -7.13
C LYS A 421 -4.66 -24.05 -8.13
N TRP A 422 -4.84 -22.74 -8.19
CA TRP A 422 -4.13 -21.87 -9.11
C TRP A 422 -2.62 -21.98 -8.98
N VAL A 423 -2.08 -21.99 -7.76
CA VAL A 423 -0.63 -22.11 -7.54
C VAL A 423 -0.09 -23.49 -7.94
N VAL A 424 -0.83 -24.56 -7.68
CA VAL A 424 -0.44 -25.92 -8.10
C VAL A 424 -0.41 -26.07 -9.61
N GLU A 425 -1.35 -25.43 -10.33
CA GLU A 425 -1.49 -25.53 -11.78
C GLU A 425 -0.57 -24.55 -12.54
N ASN A 426 -0.44 -23.30 -12.07
CA ASN A 426 0.25 -22.22 -12.79
C ASN A 426 1.69 -21.96 -12.33
N CYS A 427 2.13 -22.55 -11.21
CA CYS A 427 3.51 -22.41 -10.69
C CYS A 427 4.24 -23.75 -10.48
N PRO A 428 4.13 -24.77 -11.36
CA PRO A 428 4.59 -26.13 -11.07
C PRO A 428 6.09 -26.21 -10.74
N GLN A 429 6.95 -25.47 -11.44
CA GLN A 429 8.40 -25.49 -11.20
C GLN A 429 8.81 -24.78 -9.90
N ASP A 430 8.18 -23.65 -9.60
CA ASP A 430 8.38 -22.94 -8.34
C ASP A 430 7.88 -23.79 -7.15
N MET A 431 6.74 -24.46 -7.30
CA MET A 431 6.20 -25.37 -6.30
C MET A 431 7.05 -26.64 -6.12
N GLU A 432 7.62 -27.19 -7.19
CA GLU A 432 8.56 -28.31 -7.10
C GLU A 432 9.86 -27.89 -6.37
N PHE A 433 10.38 -26.70 -6.66
CA PHE A 433 11.51 -26.12 -5.93
C PHE A 433 11.20 -25.90 -4.45
N VAL A 434 10.04 -25.29 -4.14
CA VAL A 434 9.57 -25.04 -2.78
C VAL A 434 9.35 -26.34 -2.00
N SER A 435 8.77 -27.36 -2.64
CA SER A 435 8.66 -28.71 -2.08
C SER A 435 10.04 -29.26 -1.69
N LYS A 436 10.99 -29.28 -2.63
CA LYS A 436 12.33 -29.81 -2.40
C LYS A 436 13.13 -29.02 -1.36
N ARG A 437 12.90 -27.71 -1.25
CA ARG A 437 13.75 -26.77 -0.49
C ARG A 437 13.20 -26.31 0.86
N ILE A 438 11.88 -26.19 1.00
CA ILE A 438 11.19 -25.62 2.17
C ILE A 438 10.34 -26.69 2.87
N TYR A 439 9.33 -27.24 2.19
CA TYR A 439 8.40 -28.19 2.80
C TYR A 439 7.99 -29.33 1.85
N ARG A 440 8.55 -30.52 2.07
CA ARG A 440 8.50 -31.66 1.13
C ARG A 440 7.09 -32.01 0.64
N SER A 441 6.12 -32.11 1.54
CA SER A 441 4.73 -32.50 1.24
C SER A 441 3.80 -31.32 0.91
N ILE A 442 4.32 -30.13 0.57
CA ILE A 442 3.49 -28.94 0.29
C ILE A 442 2.48 -29.17 -0.84
N ILE A 443 2.91 -29.78 -1.96
CA ILE A 443 2.06 -29.99 -3.14
C ILE A 443 0.94 -30.98 -2.79
N ASP A 444 1.27 -32.09 -2.13
CA ASP A 444 0.29 -33.12 -1.75
C ASP A 444 -0.73 -32.57 -0.74
N ARG A 445 -0.27 -31.74 0.21
CA ARG A 445 -1.15 -31.04 1.15
C ARG A 445 -2.14 -30.12 0.43
N LEU A 446 -1.66 -29.29 -0.50
CA LEU A 446 -2.53 -28.39 -1.27
C LEU A 446 -3.53 -29.17 -2.14
N LYS A 447 -3.09 -30.25 -2.80
CA LYS A 447 -3.96 -31.14 -3.58
C LYS A 447 -5.06 -31.79 -2.72
N SER A 448 -4.70 -32.31 -1.55
CA SER A 448 -5.65 -32.90 -0.58
C SER A 448 -6.74 -31.91 -0.19
N ILE A 449 -6.37 -30.66 0.06
CA ILE A 449 -7.31 -29.60 0.49
C ILE A 449 -8.25 -29.15 -0.62
N ILE A 450 -7.79 -29.11 -1.87
CA ILE A 450 -8.64 -28.80 -3.03
C ILE A 450 -9.79 -29.83 -3.15
N SER A 451 -9.56 -31.09 -2.75
CA SER A 451 -10.55 -32.17 -2.82
C SER A 451 -11.45 -32.35 -1.57
N THR A 452 -11.17 -31.67 -0.45
CA THR A 452 -11.84 -31.91 0.84
C THR A 452 -12.63 -30.68 1.29
N SER A 453 -13.82 -30.84 1.85
CA SER A 453 -14.58 -29.77 2.52
C SER A 453 -13.93 -29.39 3.85
N SER A 454 -13.96 -28.10 4.19
CA SER A 454 -13.53 -27.62 5.50
C SER A 454 -14.56 -28.04 6.55
N GLU A 455 -14.09 -28.50 7.71
CA GLU A 455 -15.00 -28.84 8.82
C GLU A 455 -15.61 -27.56 9.38
N LYS A 456 -16.93 -27.52 9.58
CA LYS A 456 -17.66 -26.37 10.14
C LYS A 456 -18.11 -26.72 11.57
N VAL A 457 -17.75 -25.88 12.53
CA VAL A 457 -18.05 -26.10 13.97
C VAL A 457 -18.41 -24.79 14.64
N THR A 458 -19.39 -24.79 15.57
CA THR A 458 -19.67 -23.58 16.34
C THR A 458 -18.56 -23.32 17.38
N TYR A 459 -18.38 -22.07 17.81
CA TYR A 459 -17.49 -21.72 18.92
C TYR A 459 -17.80 -22.54 20.18
N THR A 460 -19.09 -22.76 20.48
CA THR A 460 -19.54 -23.50 21.66
C THR A 460 -19.12 -24.97 21.59
N GLU A 461 -19.26 -25.61 20.42
CA GLU A 461 -18.76 -26.96 20.19
C GLU A 461 -17.23 -27.01 20.23
N ALA A 462 -16.54 -26.03 19.65
CA ALA A 462 -15.08 -25.94 19.66
C ALA A 462 -14.52 -25.82 21.08
N VAL A 463 -15.14 -25.01 21.95
CA VAL A 463 -14.80 -24.96 23.39
C VAL A 463 -15.07 -26.32 24.04
N GLY A 464 -16.26 -26.91 23.84
CA GLY A 464 -16.61 -28.21 24.41
C GLY A 464 -15.84 -29.42 23.85
N ILE A 465 -15.07 -29.25 22.77
CA ILE A 465 -14.05 -30.20 22.28
C ILE A 465 -12.73 -29.96 23.03
N LEU A 466 -12.28 -28.70 23.11
CA LEU A 466 -11.02 -28.34 23.76
C LEU A 466 -11.03 -28.59 25.28
N GLU A 467 -12.18 -28.45 25.95
CA GLU A 467 -12.36 -28.80 27.37
C GLU A 467 -12.19 -30.30 27.67
N LYS A 468 -12.28 -31.16 26.65
CA LYS A 468 -12.09 -32.62 26.77
C LYS A 468 -10.65 -33.06 26.48
N VAL A 469 -9.79 -32.15 26.04
CA VAL A 469 -8.36 -32.40 25.82
C VAL A 469 -7.70 -32.53 27.20
N THR A 470 -7.08 -33.70 27.45
CA THR A 470 -6.41 -34.00 28.73
C THR A 470 -4.90 -34.20 28.57
N GLU A 471 -4.48 -34.45 27.33
CA GLU A 471 -3.11 -34.68 26.89
C GLU A 471 -2.30 -33.38 26.71
N LYS A 472 -2.96 -32.22 26.74
CA LYS A 472 -2.34 -30.90 26.62
C LYS A 472 -2.93 -29.90 27.62
N GLU A 473 -2.04 -29.24 28.36
CA GLU A 473 -2.37 -28.05 29.15
C GLU A 473 -2.17 -26.80 28.27
N PHE A 474 -3.18 -25.93 28.22
CA PHE A 474 -3.17 -24.68 27.44
C PHE A 474 -2.69 -23.50 28.30
N GLU A 475 -1.95 -22.55 27.71
CA GLU A 475 -1.39 -21.40 28.44
C GLU A 475 -2.47 -20.50 29.07
N ILE A 476 -3.61 -20.39 28.40
CA ILE A 476 -4.78 -19.62 28.85
C ILE A 476 -5.93 -20.60 29.03
N LYS A 477 -6.55 -20.59 30.21
CA LYS A 477 -7.68 -21.48 30.50
C LYS A 477 -8.85 -21.21 29.56
N LEU A 478 -9.48 -22.30 29.13
CA LEU A 478 -10.70 -22.27 28.33
C LEU A 478 -11.87 -21.88 29.23
N GLU A 479 -12.60 -20.84 28.83
CA GLU A 479 -13.83 -20.41 29.47
C GLU A 479 -14.78 -19.86 28.40
N TRP A 480 -16.03 -20.34 28.41
CA TRP A 480 -17.02 -19.93 27.42
C TRP A 480 -17.32 -18.43 27.55
N GLY A 481 -17.18 -17.69 26.45
CA GLY A 481 -17.26 -16.23 26.41
C GLY A 481 -15.91 -15.56 26.11
N VAL A 482 -14.79 -16.22 26.36
CA VAL A 482 -13.44 -15.73 26.06
C VAL A 482 -13.04 -16.08 24.63
N ALA A 483 -12.34 -15.16 23.95
CA ALA A 483 -11.86 -15.39 22.59
C ALA A 483 -10.84 -16.57 22.53
N LEU A 484 -11.00 -17.48 21.57
CA LEU A 484 -10.04 -18.57 21.36
C LEU A 484 -8.67 -18.00 20.96
N THR A 485 -7.64 -18.42 21.70
CA THR A 485 -6.24 -18.01 21.48
C THR A 485 -5.67 -18.61 20.21
N THR A 486 -4.53 -18.10 19.73
CA THR A 486 -3.78 -18.72 18.62
C THR A 486 -3.43 -20.18 18.91
N GLU A 487 -3.17 -20.53 20.18
CA GLU A 487 -2.89 -21.89 20.60
C GLU A 487 -4.12 -22.81 20.47
N HIS A 488 -5.27 -22.37 20.98
CA HIS A 488 -6.54 -23.13 20.90
C HIS A 488 -6.94 -23.40 19.45
N LEU A 489 -6.86 -22.36 18.62
CA LEU A 489 -7.18 -22.43 17.19
C LEU A 489 -6.22 -23.35 16.44
N SER A 490 -4.91 -23.26 16.73
CA SER A 490 -3.93 -24.15 16.10
C SER A 490 -4.15 -25.61 16.52
N TYR A 491 -4.46 -25.90 17.80
CA TYR A 491 -4.73 -27.27 18.24
C TYR A 491 -5.93 -27.91 17.53
N LEU A 492 -7.02 -27.15 17.33
CA LEU A 492 -8.17 -27.60 16.55
C LEU A 492 -7.77 -27.97 15.11
N ALA A 493 -7.03 -27.10 14.42
CA ALA A 493 -6.67 -27.33 13.02
C ALA A 493 -5.55 -28.38 12.83
N ASP A 494 -4.51 -28.35 13.66
CA ASP A 494 -3.33 -29.22 13.53
C ASP A 494 -3.54 -30.62 14.13
N GLU A 495 -4.20 -30.75 15.29
CA GLU A 495 -4.28 -32.03 16.03
C GLU A 495 -5.66 -32.70 16.00
N ILE A 496 -6.75 -31.93 16.13
CA ILE A 496 -8.12 -32.48 16.13
C ILE A 496 -8.60 -32.79 14.71
N TYR A 497 -8.76 -31.76 13.87
CA TYR A 497 -9.32 -31.89 12.52
C TYR A 497 -8.26 -32.21 11.45
N LYS A 498 -6.99 -31.92 11.73
CA LYS A 498 -5.83 -32.18 10.84
C LYS A 498 -5.98 -31.57 9.44
N GLY A 499 -6.69 -30.45 9.36
CA GLY A 499 -7.16 -29.82 8.13
C GLY A 499 -7.75 -28.43 8.37
N PRO A 500 -8.21 -27.75 7.32
CA PRO A 500 -8.95 -26.49 7.44
C PRO A 500 -10.22 -26.66 8.28
N VAL A 501 -10.43 -25.77 9.25
CA VAL A 501 -11.64 -25.72 10.07
C VAL A 501 -12.20 -24.30 10.06
N ILE A 502 -13.53 -24.18 9.91
CA ILE A 502 -14.29 -22.93 10.01
C ILE A 502 -15.02 -22.97 11.35
N ILE A 503 -14.64 -22.07 12.24
CA ILE A 503 -15.30 -21.90 13.54
C ILE A 503 -16.25 -20.73 13.43
N TYR A 504 -17.50 -20.84 13.86
CA TYR A 504 -18.51 -19.77 13.72
C TYR A 504 -19.41 -19.57 14.96
N ASP A 505 -20.25 -18.53 14.95
CA ASP A 505 -21.11 -18.11 16.08
C ASP A 505 -20.35 -17.84 17.39
N TYR A 506 -19.38 -16.92 17.31
CA TYR A 506 -18.56 -16.49 18.44
C TYR A 506 -19.34 -15.64 19.46
N PRO A 507 -18.90 -15.57 20.74
CA PRO A 507 -19.49 -14.70 21.75
C PRO A 507 -19.43 -13.22 21.35
N LYS A 508 -20.48 -12.46 21.66
CA LYS A 508 -20.61 -11.01 21.35
C LYS A 508 -19.40 -10.16 21.81
N ALA A 509 -18.77 -10.53 22.92
CA ALA A 509 -17.61 -9.82 23.47
C ALA A 509 -16.29 -10.06 22.70
N ALA A 510 -16.19 -11.16 21.95
CA ALA A 510 -14.97 -11.59 21.27
C ALA A 510 -14.84 -11.09 19.81
N LYS A 511 -15.80 -10.28 19.33
CA LYS A 511 -15.93 -9.88 17.93
C LYS A 511 -16.36 -8.41 17.80
N PRO A 512 -16.10 -7.77 16.63
CA PRO A 512 -16.33 -6.33 16.43
C PRO A 512 -17.79 -5.89 16.65
N PHE A 513 -17.97 -4.58 16.87
CA PHE A 513 -19.28 -3.96 17.13
C PHE A 513 -20.29 -4.17 15.99
N TYR A 514 -19.80 -4.28 14.75
CA TYR A 514 -20.60 -4.42 13.53
C TYR A 514 -21.00 -5.86 13.20
N ALA A 515 -20.50 -6.88 13.92
CA ALA A 515 -20.94 -8.26 13.69
C ALA A 515 -22.38 -8.45 14.18
N ARG A 516 -23.24 -9.02 13.32
CA ARG A 516 -24.68 -9.15 13.59
C ARG A 516 -24.94 -10.00 14.83
N LEU A 517 -25.76 -9.49 15.75
CA LEU A 517 -26.18 -10.25 16.93
C LEU A 517 -27.13 -11.38 16.54
N ASN A 518 -26.82 -12.61 16.97
CA ASN A 518 -27.69 -13.76 16.79
C ASN A 518 -28.92 -13.67 17.70
N ASP A 519 -29.95 -14.44 17.34
CA ASP A 519 -31.25 -14.38 18.02
C ASP A 519 -31.21 -14.98 19.45
N ASP A 520 -30.08 -15.60 19.84
CA ASP A 520 -29.78 -16.02 21.21
C ASP A 520 -29.37 -14.87 22.16
N GLY A 521 -29.11 -13.67 21.61
CA GLY A 521 -28.65 -12.48 22.34
C GLY A 521 -27.22 -12.58 22.91
N LYS A 522 -26.48 -13.65 22.62
CA LYS A 522 -25.20 -14.01 23.24
C LYS A 522 -24.06 -14.15 22.24
N THR A 523 -24.33 -14.74 21.08
CA THR A 523 -23.37 -14.94 20.00
C THR A 523 -23.60 -13.92 18.88
N VAL A 524 -22.60 -13.77 18.00
CA VAL A 524 -22.70 -12.98 16.78
C VAL A 524 -22.39 -13.87 15.58
N ALA A 525 -23.05 -13.60 14.46
CA ALA A 525 -22.86 -14.27 13.18
C ALA A 525 -21.48 -13.92 12.59
N ALA A 526 -20.43 -14.51 13.14
CA ALA A 526 -19.03 -14.30 12.77
C ALA A 526 -18.30 -15.64 12.68
N PHE A 527 -17.33 -15.75 11.78
CA PHE A 527 -16.52 -16.94 11.58
C PHE A 527 -15.03 -16.63 11.48
N ASP A 528 -14.21 -17.63 11.81
CA ASP A 528 -12.77 -17.65 11.58
C ASP A 528 -12.42 -18.96 10.84
N MET A 529 -11.79 -18.87 9.67
CA MET A 529 -11.18 -20.02 8.99
C MET A 529 -9.74 -20.19 9.47
N VAL A 530 -9.46 -21.35 10.06
CA VAL A 530 -8.19 -21.70 10.67
C VAL A 530 -7.52 -22.80 9.87
N LEU A 531 -6.23 -22.62 9.57
CA LEU A 531 -5.44 -23.56 8.79
C LEU A 531 -4.28 -24.15 9.62
N PRO A 532 -3.94 -25.44 9.40
CA PRO A 532 -2.79 -26.09 10.01
C PRO A 532 -1.50 -25.28 9.83
N LYS A 533 -0.71 -25.14 10.91
CA LYS A 533 0.57 -24.40 11.04
C LYS A 533 0.49 -22.87 10.88
N VAL A 534 -0.45 -22.34 10.11
CA VAL A 534 -0.64 -20.89 9.92
C VAL A 534 -1.54 -20.30 11.00
N GLY A 535 -2.57 -21.01 11.45
CA GLY A 535 -3.60 -20.50 12.33
C GLY A 535 -4.68 -19.78 11.54
N ARG A 536 -5.26 -18.72 12.12
CA ARG A 536 -6.36 -17.94 11.52
C ARG A 536 -5.91 -17.29 10.20
N LEU A 537 -6.52 -17.69 9.07
CA LEU A 537 -6.24 -17.11 7.74
C LEU A 537 -7.32 -16.12 7.31
N ILE A 538 -8.60 -16.48 7.51
CA ILE A 538 -9.76 -15.69 7.09
C ILE A 538 -10.60 -15.38 8.32
N THR A 539 -11.09 -14.15 8.41
CA THR A 539 -12.04 -13.71 9.44
C THR A 539 -13.21 -13.02 8.79
N GLY A 540 -14.44 -13.42 9.08
CA GLY A 540 -15.62 -12.81 8.46
C GLY A 540 -16.83 -12.82 9.36
N ASN A 541 -17.90 -12.17 8.89
CA ASN A 541 -19.16 -12.08 9.62
C ASN A 541 -20.29 -11.62 8.68
N GLN A 542 -21.52 -11.94 9.08
CA GLN A 542 -22.67 -11.16 8.65
C GLN A 542 -22.66 -9.83 9.42
N ASN A 543 -22.93 -8.74 8.70
CA ASN A 543 -22.91 -7.40 9.25
C ASN A 543 -24.27 -7.02 9.85
N GLU A 544 -24.25 -6.25 10.93
CA GLU A 544 -25.46 -5.84 11.66
C GLU A 544 -26.25 -4.83 10.82
N GLU A 545 -27.37 -5.29 10.26
CA GLU A 545 -28.25 -4.53 9.38
C GLU A 545 -29.24 -3.63 10.13
N ARG A 546 -29.45 -3.89 11.44
CA ARG A 546 -30.45 -3.21 12.28
C ARG A 546 -29.81 -2.02 13.00
N VAL A 547 -30.21 -0.80 12.60
CA VAL A 547 -29.63 0.45 13.12
C VAL A 547 -29.65 0.56 14.66
N ASP A 548 -30.73 0.13 15.31
CA ASP A 548 -30.88 0.22 16.78
C ASP A 548 -29.93 -0.76 17.50
N MET A 549 -29.72 -1.95 16.94
CA MET A 549 -28.77 -2.94 17.46
C MET A 549 -27.33 -2.44 17.29
N LEU A 550 -27.00 -1.91 16.11
CA LEU A 550 -25.68 -1.34 15.83
C LEU A 550 -25.37 -0.14 16.75
N ALA A 551 -26.31 0.79 16.93
CA ALA A 551 -26.17 1.92 17.84
C ALA A 551 -26.02 1.46 19.31
N THR A 552 -26.71 0.39 19.71
CA THR A 552 -26.54 -0.22 21.03
C THR A 552 -25.12 -0.80 21.19
N ARG A 553 -24.60 -1.53 20.19
CA ARG A 553 -23.23 -2.09 20.21
C ARG A 553 -22.14 -1.02 20.27
N ILE A 554 -22.29 0.07 19.51
CA ILE A 554 -21.39 1.25 19.55
C ILE A 554 -21.36 1.82 20.98
N LYS A 555 -22.53 2.00 21.60
CA LYS A 555 -22.66 2.52 22.97
C LYS A 555 -22.10 1.55 24.03
N GLU A 556 -22.35 0.25 23.91
CA GLU A 556 -21.82 -0.78 24.83
C GLU A 556 -20.29 -0.78 24.90
N LEU A 557 -19.62 -0.48 23.79
CA LEU A 557 -18.16 -0.50 23.66
C LEU A 557 -17.51 0.88 23.89
N GLY A 558 -18.29 1.91 24.25
CA GLY A 558 -17.78 3.25 24.52
C GLY A 558 -17.24 3.99 23.28
N LEU A 559 -17.61 3.56 22.08
CA LEU A 559 -17.13 4.14 20.82
C LEU A 559 -17.77 5.52 20.58
N ALA A 560 -16.97 6.47 20.09
CA ALA A 560 -17.43 7.83 19.78
C ALA A 560 -18.40 7.82 18.59
N ARG A 561 -19.70 7.91 18.87
CA ARG A 561 -20.79 7.74 17.89
C ARG A 561 -20.62 8.63 16.66
N GLU A 562 -20.14 9.85 16.85
CA GLU A 562 -19.96 10.86 15.81
C GLU A 562 -19.04 10.38 14.68
N GLN A 563 -18.06 9.51 14.98
CA GLN A 563 -17.14 8.91 13.99
C GLN A 563 -17.80 7.86 13.08
N TYR A 564 -18.97 7.33 13.47
CA TYR A 564 -19.69 6.25 12.78
C TYR A 564 -21.07 6.68 12.28
N GLU A 565 -21.38 7.98 12.32
CA GLU A 565 -22.71 8.48 11.92
C GLU A 565 -22.98 8.20 10.43
N TRP A 566 -21.97 8.41 9.56
CA TRP A 566 -22.01 8.03 8.14
C TRP A 566 -22.24 6.53 7.92
N TYR A 567 -21.63 5.69 8.75
CA TYR A 567 -21.73 4.24 8.67
C TYR A 567 -23.11 3.74 9.15
N MET A 568 -23.72 4.43 10.12
CA MET A 568 -25.11 4.20 10.53
C MET A 568 -26.12 4.63 9.46
N ASP A 569 -25.82 5.64 8.63
CA ASP A 569 -26.73 6.04 7.54
C ASP A 569 -26.97 4.91 6.53
N LEU A 570 -25.97 4.05 6.29
CA LEU A 570 -26.13 2.84 5.47
C LEU A 570 -27.25 1.92 6.01
N ARG A 571 -27.50 1.94 7.32
CA ARG A 571 -28.59 1.18 7.98
C ARG A 571 -29.91 1.95 8.06
N ARG A 572 -29.92 3.25 7.79
CA ARG A 572 -31.13 4.11 7.78
C ARG A 572 -31.78 4.21 6.41
N HIS A 573 -30.98 4.09 5.34
CA HIS A 573 -31.41 4.36 3.97
C HIS A 573 -31.14 3.16 3.06
N GLY A 574 -32.12 2.25 2.98
CA GLY A 574 -32.00 1.05 2.17
C GLY A 574 -31.03 0.02 2.77
N SER A 575 -31.19 -0.28 4.06
CA SER A 575 -30.43 -1.36 4.71
C SER A 575 -30.79 -2.72 4.12
N VAL A 576 -29.81 -3.62 4.05
CA VAL A 576 -29.96 -5.00 3.57
C VAL A 576 -29.18 -5.94 4.49
N LYS A 577 -29.53 -7.23 4.50
CA LYS A 577 -28.57 -8.25 5.00
C LYS A 577 -27.37 -8.26 4.06
N HIS A 578 -26.17 -8.32 4.64
CA HIS A 578 -24.92 -8.35 3.90
C HIS A 578 -23.86 -9.04 4.77
N SER A 579 -22.88 -9.65 4.12
CA SER A 579 -21.81 -10.38 4.80
C SER A 579 -20.51 -10.30 4.02
N GLY A 580 -19.41 -10.44 4.76
CA GLY A 580 -18.08 -10.26 4.21
C GLY A 580 -17.00 -10.88 5.07
N PHE A 581 -15.78 -10.89 4.53
CA PHE A 581 -14.62 -11.50 5.16
C PHE A 581 -13.32 -10.84 4.74
N SER A 582 -12.27 -11.06 5.53
CA SER A 582 -10.91 -10.58 5.30
C SER A 582 -9.95 -11.77 5.30
N LEU A 583 -9.20 -11.96 4.21
CA LEU A 583 -8.14 -12.96 4.08
C LEU A 583 -6.77 -12.28 4.23
N GLY A 584 -5.93 -12.82 5.10
CA GLY A 584 -4.52 -12.44 5.22
C GLY A 584 -3.71 -12.92 4.03
N PHE A 585 -3.54 -12.09 3.00
CA PHE A 585 -2.89 -12.50 1.74
C PHE A 585 -1.44 -12.96 1.97
N ASP A 586 -0.76 -12.30 2.91
CA ASP A 586 0.58 -12.65 3.34
C ASP A 586 0.67 -13.99 4.09
N LEU A 587 -0.37 -14.32 4.87
CA LEU A 587 -0.48 -15.62 5.54
C LEU A 587 -0.86 -16.73 4.54
N MET A 588 -1.61 -16.41 3.49
CA MET A 588 -1.87 -17.33 2.37
C MET A 588 -0.59 -17.66 1.59
N LEU A 589 0.31 -16.68 1.44
CA LEU A 589 1.63 -16.93 0.86
C LEU A 589 2.52 -17.81 1.75
N LEU A 590 2.49 -17.63 3.08
CA LEU A 590 3.13 -18.59 4.00
C LEU A 590 2.52 -19.99 3.84
N TYR A 591 1.20 -20.07 3.76
CA TYR A 591 0.49 -21.34 3.63
C TYR A 591 0.88 -22.11 2.37
N THR A 592 0.88 -21.44 1.22
CA THR A 592 1.21 -22.04 -0.08
C THR A 592 2.70 -22.33 -0.25
N THR A 593 3.60 -21.56 0.38
CA THR A 593 5.06 -21.78 0.26
C THR A 593 5.67 -22.63 1.37
N GLY A 594 4.96 -22.84 2.47
CA GLY A 594 5.51 -23.51 3.67
C GLY A 594 6.55 -22.68 4.42
N LEU A 595 6.71 -21.38 4.11
CA LEU A 595 7.49 -20.45 4.92
C LEU A 595 6.84 -20.28 6.31
N THR A 596 7.68 -20.06 7.32
CA THR A 596 7.25 -19.89 8.73
C THR A 596 7.26 -18.43 9.19
N ASP A 597 8.01 -17.57 8.51
CA ASP A 597 8.19 -16.16 8.87
C ASP A 597 7.75 -15.26 7.72
N VAL A 598 6.76 -14.43 8.01
CA VAL A 598 6.13 -13.51 7.10
C VAL A 598 7.12 -12.41 6.66
N ARG A 599 8.20 -12.15 7.41
CA ARG A 599 9.28 -11.22 7.01
C ARG A 599 10.11 -11.75 5.82
N ASP A 600 9.95 -13.01 5.43
CA ASP A 600 10.63 -13.61 4.27
C ASP A 600 9.80 -13.50 2.96
N ARG A 601 8.60 -12.91 3.04
CA ARG A 601 7.75 -12.56 1.89
C ARG A 601 8.11 -11.23 1.23
N VAL A 602 9.02 -10.44 1.82
CA VAL A 602 9.20 -9.00 1.56
C VAL A 602 10.69 -8.65 1.47
N ILE A 603 11.03 -7.66 0.64
CA ILE A 603 12.38 -7.09 0.59
C ILE A 603 12.61 -6.14 1.78
N ILE A 604 11.97 -4.96 1.80
CA ILE A 604 12.26 -3.84 2.73
C ILE A 604 11.02 -3.56 3.60
N GLY A 605 10.85 -4.28 4.71
CA GLY A 605 9.74 -4.04 5.63
C GLY A 605 10.15 -3.20 6.83
N GLY A 606 9.30 -2.23 7.20
CA GLY A 606 9.38 -1.52 8.46
C GLY A 606 9.08 -2.46 9.63
N TRP A 607 10.12 -3.07 10.20
CA TRP A 607 10.04 -3.87 11.42
C TRP A 607 10.73 -3.11 12.55
N VAL A 608 10.31 -3.34 13.80
CA VAL A 608 11.07 -2.89 14.97
C VAL A 608 12.45 -3.56 14.91
N LYS A 609 13.51 -2.79 14.62
CA LYS A 609 14.88 -3.28 14.78
C LYS A 609 15.08 -3.56 16.27
N SER A 610 15.57 -4.75 16.59
CA SER A 610 16.04 -5.05 17.94
C SER A 610 17.09 -4.01 18.33
N SER A 611 16.74 -3.16 19.29
CA SER A 611 17.74 -2.60 20.18
C SER A 611 18.46 -3.78 20.84
N LYS A 612 19.79 -3.73 20.89
CA LYS A 612 20.63 -4.78 21.46
C LYS A 612 20.13 -5.13 22.86
N GLU A 613 20.16 -6.40 23.21
CA GLU A 613 19.76 -6.91 24.54
C GLU A 613 20.43 -6.12 25.67
N VAL A 614 19.67 -5.19 26.27
CA VAL A 614 19.96 -4.71 27.62
C VAL A 614 19.26 -5.68 28.55
N LYS A 615 20.04 -6.57 29.18
CA LYS A 615 19.55 -7.46 30.24
C LYS A 615 18.90 -6.60 31.33
N LYS A 616 17.57 -6.64 31.43
CA LYS A 616 16.86 -6.12 32.60
C LYS A 616 16.84 -7.20 33.67
N GLU A 617 17.33 -6.85 34.85
CA GLU A 617 17.13 -7.65 36.07
C GLU A 617 15.64 -7.69 36.45
N PRO A 618 15.17 -8.76 37.11
CA PRO A 618 13.77 -8.88 37.49
C PRO A 618 13.41 -7.89 38.60
N LEU A 619 12.31 -7.16 38.42
CA LEU A 619 11.71 -6.32 39.45
C LEU A 619 11.02 -7.19 40.53
N PRO A 620 11.02 -6.77 41.81
CA PRO A 620 10.37 -7.50 42.89
C PRO A 620 8.84 -7.45 42.80
N PRO A 621 8.12 -8.43 43.40
CA PRO A 621 6.66 -8.48 43.36
C PRO A 621 6.00 -7.36 44.19
N PRO A 622 4.79 -6.91 43.81
CA PRO A 622 4.03 -5.92 44.57
C PRO A 622 3.51 -6.49 45.91
N PRO A 623 3.29 -5.63 46.92
CA PRO A 623 2.79 -6.06 48.23
C PRO A 623 1.30 -6.45 48.20
N PRO A 624 0.83 -7.30 49.14
CA PRO A 624 -0.57 -7.72 49.20
C PRO A 624 -1.50 -6.58 49.66
N PRO A 625 -2.79 -6.63 49.28
CA PRO A 625 -3.79 -5.67 49.76
C PRO A 625 -4.11 -5.87 51.25
N PRO A 626 -4.51 -4.81 51.97
CA PRO A 626 -4.86 -4.91 53.38
C PRO A 626 -6.19 -5.63 53.59
N THR A 627 -6.22 -6.53 54.55
CA THR A 627 -7.42 -7.09 55.18
C THR A 627 -7.84 -6.19 56.35
N ASP A 628 -9.14 -5.93 56.48
CA ASP A 628 -9.74 -5.52 57.75
C ASP A 628 -11.05 -6.28 57.97
N ASP A 629 -11.30 -6.61 59.24
CA ASP A 629 -12.26 -7.62 59.68
C ASP A 629 -13.67 -7.09 60.00
N HIS A 630 -14.57 -8.06 60.20
CA HIS A 630 -15.95 -7.95 60.67
C HIS A 630 -16.17 -7.07 61.93
N ASP A 631 -17.36 -6.45 62.09
CA ASP A 631 -18.47 -7.09 62.82
C ASP A 631 -19.86 -6.39 62.72
N ALA A 632 -20.88 -7.04 63.30
CA ALA A 632 -22.30 -6.94 63.02
C ALA A 632 -23.12 -5.80 63.70
N SER A 633 -24.30 -5.46 63.15
CA SER A 633 -25.59 -6.03 63.65
C SER A 633 -26.89 -5.31 63.20
N SER A 634 -27.98 -6.11 63.20
CA SER A 634 -29.42 -5.79 63.23
C SER A 634 -30.26 -5.85 61.92
N GLY A 635 -31.24 -6.75 61.93
CA GLY A 635 -32.46 -6.74 61.09
C GLY A 635 -33.70 -6.64 62.02
N PRO A 636 -34.84 -7.32 61.75
CA PRO A 636 -35.28 -7.98 60.50
C PRO A 636 -36.79 -7.74 60.17
N LYS A 637 -37.28 -8.21 59.00
CA LYS A 637 -38.32 -9.28 58.86
C LYS A 637 -39.07 -9.33 57.51
N GLU A 638 -39.34 -10.57 57.14
CA GLU A 638 -39.87 -11.11 55.88
C GLU A 638 -41.36 -10.85 55.62
N LYS A 639 -41.79 -11.09 54.36
CA LYS A 639 -42.72 -12.18 53.90
C LYS A 639 -43.21 -11.88 52.46
N ASP A 640 -43.57 -12.80 51.57
CA ASP A 640 -43.39 -14.25 51.40
C ASP A 640 -43.65 -14.55 49.89
N VAL A 641 -43.20 -15.68 49.32
CA VAL A 641 -43.29 -15.96 47.87
C VAL A 641 -43.90 -17.34 47.52
N SER A 642 -44.86 -17.33 46.58
CA SER A 642 -45.34 -18.40 45.65
C SER A 642 -45.82 -19.77 46.16
N CYS A 643 -46.89 -20.30 45.52
CA CYS A 643 -46.87 -21.50 44.63
C CYS A 643 -48.30 -21.82 44.09
N VAL A 644 -48.49 -22.08 42.78
CA VAL A 644 -48.80 -23.40 42.12
C VAL A 644 -50.25 -23.91 42.46
N GLU A 645 -51.16 -24.30 41.55
CA GLU A 645 -51.03 -25.34 40.51
C GLU A 645 -52.12 -25.33 39.38
N ILE A 646 -51.85 -26.18 38.38
CA ILE A 646 -52.45 -26.50 37.07
C ILE A 646 -53.87 -27.14 37.10
N LEU A 647 -54.72 -26.92 36.06
CA LEU A 647 -55.38 -28.00 35.26
C LEU A 647 -56.20 -27.53 34.02
N GLN A 648 -56.60 -28.51 33.19
CA GLN A 648 -56.90 -28.39 31.74
C GLN A 648 -58.40 -28.49 31.38
N SER A 649 -58.80 -28.01 30.19
CA SER A 649 -59.38 -28.83 29.09
C SER A 649 -60.07 -27.97 27.98
N ARG A 650 -60.78 -28.60 27.02
CA ARG A 650 -60.90 -28.18 25.60
C ARG A 650 -62.36 -27.85 25.14
N ILE A 651 -62.53 -26.84 24.25
CA ILE A 651 -63.16 -26.83 22.88
C ILE A 651 -64.43 -27.72 22.64
N PRO A 652 -65.53 -27.37 21.88
CA PRO A 652 -65.70 -26.40 20.74
C PRO A 652 -67.10 -25.70 20.48
N PHE A 653 -67.24 -24.92 19.37
CA PHE A 653 -68.04 -25.23 18.13
C PHE A 653 -68.85 -24.05 17.47
N PHE A 654 -69.40 -24.32 16.26
CA PHE A 654 -69.73 -23.43 15.11
C PHE A 654 -70.91 -22.41 15.18
N ARG A 655 -70.69 -21.28 14.48
CA ARG A 655 -71.42 -20.63 13.34
C ARG A 655 -72.88 -21.07 12.96
N THR A 656 -73.61 -20.11 12.35
CA THR A 656 -74.88 -20.23 11.53
C THR A 656 -76.18 -20.35 12.38
N ILE A 657 -77.41 -19.89 12.03
CA ILE A 657 -78.11 -19.64 10.74
C ILE A 657 -79.06 -18.39 10.78
N ILE A 658 -79.17 -17.76 9.60
CA ILE A 658 -80.23 -16.91 8.98
C ILE A 658 -81.70 -17.04 9.49
N ARG A 659 -82.49 -15.97 9.25
CA ARG A 659 -83.98 -15.84 9.27
C ARG A 659 -84.68 -15.82 10.65
N VAL A 660 -84.95 -14.61 11.12
CA VAL A 660 -86.28 -14.26 11.66
C VAL A 660 -86.86 -13.09 10.87
N LEU A 661 -87.82 -13.43 10.01
CA LEU A 661 -88.98 -12.65 9.59
C LEU A 661 -88.81 -11.13 9.33
N ALA A 662 -88.77 -10.79 8.04
CA ALA A 662 -89.30 -9.51 7.58
C ALA A 662 -90.85 -9.55 7.57
N GLY A 663 -91.48 -8.48 8.05
CA GLY A 663 -92.93 -8.24 8.01
C GLY A 663 -93.31 -7.11 9.00
N THR A 664 -94.11 -6.11 8.66
CA THR A 664 -94.89 -5.85 7.42
C THR A 664 -95.02 -4.35 7.13
N ALA A 665 -95.48 -4.04 5.91
CA ALA A 665 -95.55 -2.74 5.23
C ALA A 665 -96.09 -1.51 6.00
N GLY A 666 -95.60 -0.33 5.59
CA GLY A 666 -96.17 0.98 6.00
C GLY A 666 -95.57 2.20 5.27
N GLY A 667 -96.10 2.55 4.10
CA GLY A 667 -96.25 3.93 3.59
C GLY A 667 -95.05 4.91 3.46
N ALA A 668 -94.73 5.26 2.21
CA ALA A 668 -94.36 6.60 1.72
C ALA A 668 -93.40 7.51 2.54
N ASN A 669 -92.14 7.59 2.11
CA ASN A 669 -91.66 8.74 1.32
C ASN A 669 -90.23 8.53 0.79
N GLY A 670 -90.06 8.65 -0.53
CA GLY A 670 -88.77 8.54 -1.20
C GLY A 670 -88.11 9.91 -1.41
N SER A 671 -86.82 10.02 -1.08
CA SER A 671 -85.83 10.96 -1.67
C SER A 671 -84.51 10.98 -0.89
N HIS A 672 -84.51 10.63 0.41
CA HIS A 672 -83.32 10.75 1.27
C HIS A 672 -82.58 9.43 1.59
N LEU A 673 -83.07 8.29 1.10
CA LEU A 673 -82.41 6.99 1.24
C LEU A 673 -81.60 6.57 -0.01
N ARG A 674 -81.78 7.21 -1.17
CA ARG A 674 -81.09 6.79 -2.40
C ARG A 674 -79.61 7.20 -2.40
N GLU A 675 -79.31 8.44 -2.00
CA GLU A 675 -77.92 8.91 -1.86
C GLU A 675 -77.14 8.18 -0.76
N LYS A 676 -77.81 7.70 0.30
CA LYS A 676 -77.15 6.86 1.32
C LYS A 676 -76.95 5.41 0.90
N LEU A 677 -77.83 4.82 0.07
CA LEU A 677 -77.61 3.45 -0.44
C LEU A 677 -76.58 3.38 -1.59
N GLU A 678 -76.41 4.43 -2.39
CA GLU A 678 -75.32 4.48 -3.38
C GLU A 678 -73.92 4.58 -2.72
N SER A 679 -73.84 4.94 -1.43
CA SER A 679 -72.61 4.84 -0.62
C SER A 679 -72.31 3.44 -0.07
N ILE A 680 -73.25 2.48 -0.22
CA ILE A 680 -73.15 1.10 0.31
C ILE A 680 -72.95 0.07 -0.82
N ILE A 681 -73.08 0.47 -2.09
CA ILE A 681 -72.55 -0.32 -3.20
C ILE A 681 -71.03 -0.31 -3.06
N PRO A 682 -70.35 -1.47 -2.89
CA PRO A 682 -68.90 -1.49 -3.00
C PRO A 682 -68.56 -1.01 -4.40
N LYS A 683 -67.83 0.12 -4.50
CA LYS A 683 -67.21 0.52 -5.76
C LYS A 683 -66.51 -0.73 -6.32
N PRO A 684 -66.63 -1.04 -7.62
CA PRO A 684 -65.85 -2.12 -8.20
C PRO A 684 -64.39 -1.88 -7.79
N PRO A 685 -63.66 -2.92 -7.34
CA PRO A 685 -62.28 -2.73 -6.91
C PRO A 685 -61.56 -1.96 -8.02
N PRO A 686 -60.76 -0.92 -7.69
CA PRO A 686 -60.05 -0.17 -8.70
C PRO A 686 -59.31 -1.19 -9.59
N PRO A 687 -59.39 -1.05 -10.93
CA PRO A 687 -58.82 -2.05 -11.84
C PRO A 687 -57.37 -2.30 -11.42
N PRO A 688 -56.94 -3.57 -11.28
CA PRO A 688 -55.72 -3.93 -10.54
C PRO A 688 -54.54 -3.10 -11.03
N SER A 689 -54.16 -2.10 -10.23
CA SER A 689 -53.24 -1.07 -10.67
C SER A 689 -51.84 -1.65 -10.72
N THR A 690 -51.35 -1.90 -11.93
CA THR A 690 -49.99 -2.42 -12.12
C THR A 690 -48.97 -1.34 -11.80
N LEU A 691 -48.14 -1.59 -10.79
CA LEU A 691 -46.99 -0.76 -10.45
C LEU A 691 -45.79 -1.23 -11.27
N PHE A 692 -45.06 -0.27 -11.86
CA PHE A 692 -43.85 -0.52 -12.63
C PHE A 692 -42.65 0.06 -11.89
N LEU A 693 -41.78 -0.81 -11.39
CA LEU A 693 -40.54 -0.43 -10.73
C LEU A 693 -39.37 -0.51 -11.72
N GLN A 694 -38.40 0.37 -11.54
CA GLN A 694 -37.09 0.27 -12.16
C GLN A 694 -36.11 -0.14 -11.07
N VAL A 695 -35.50 -1.31 -11.22
CA VAL A 695 -34.62 -1.91 -10.21
C VAL A 695 -33.20 -1.96 -10.75
N SER A 696 -32.24 -1.57 -9.92
CA SER A 696 -30.81 -1.63 -10.19
C SER A 696 -30.12 -2.32 -9.00
N ASP A 697 -29.19 -3.21 -9.29
CA ASP A 697 -28.27 -3.83 -8.34
C ASP A 697 -26.84 -3.24 -8.45
N GLY A 698 -26.63 -2.29 -9.37
CA GLY A 698 -25.35 -1.67 -9.66
C GLY A 698 -24.40 -2.50 -10.53
N SER A 699 -24.80 -3.70 -10.97
CA SER A 699 -24.01 -4.54 -11.88
C SER A 699 -23.79 -3.90 -13.26
N CYS A 700 -24.73 -3.06 -13.71
CA CYS A 700 -24.68 -2.36 -14.99
C CYS A 700 -25.39 -0.99 -14.91
N VAL A 701 -25.43 -0.26 -16.03
CA VAL A 701 -26.17 1.02 -16.17
C VAL A 701 -27.68 0.80 -16.23
N ALA A 702 -28.12 -0.35 -16.74
CA ALA A 702 -29.51 -0.57 -17.12
C ALA A 702 -30.38 -1.01 -15.93
N SER A 703 -31.54 -0.37 -15.77
CA SER A 703 -32.56 -0.85 -14.82
C SER A 703 -33.36 -2.04 -15.37
N LEU A 704 -33.57 -3.08 -14.58
CA LEU A 704 -34.59 -4.08 -14.85
C LEU A 704 -35.99 -3.48 -14.60
N LYS A 705 -36.94 -3.74 -15.51
CA LYS A 705 -38.35 -3.40 -15.28
C LYS A 705 -38.98 -4.52 -14.46
N VAL A 706 -39.49 -4.20 -13.27
CA VAL A 706 -40.28 -5.13 -12.46
C VAL A 706 -41.75 -4.71 -12.50
N VAL A 707 -42.61 -5.65 -12.82
CA VAL A 707 -44.07 -5.50 -12.92
C VAL A 707 -44.69 -6.08 -11.64
N VAL A 708 -45.42 -5.26 -10.90
CA VAL A 708 -46.00 -5.61 -9.61
C VAL A 708 -47.51 -5.38 -9.66
N GLU A 709 -48.30 -6.40 -9.31
CA GLU A 709 -49.74 -6.23 -9.15
C GLU A 709 -50.05 -5.60 -7.79
N SER A 710 -50.95 -4.61 -7.73
CA SER A 710 -51.27 -3.88 -6.48
C SER A 710 -51.81 -4.73 -5.34
N ALA A 711 -52.22 -5.98 -5.61
CA ALA A 711 -52.59 -6.94 -4.58
C ALA A 711 -51.38 -7.45 -3.76
N MET A 712 -50.16 -7.38 -4.31
CA MET A 712 -48.94 -7.91 -3.68
C MET A 712 -48.29 -6.95 -2.68
N ALA A 713 -48.43 -5.64 -2.87
CA ALA A 713 -47.83 -4.63 -2.00
C ALA A 713 -48.55 -3.28 -2.09
N SER A 714 -48.64 -2.58 -0.96
CA SER A 714 -49.17 -1.22 -0.88
C SER A 714 -48.26 -0.24 -1.65
N PRO A 715 -48.79 0.58 -2.59
CA PRO A 715 -47.95 1.48 -3.39
C PRO A 715 -47.04 2.40 -2.56
N GLY A 716 -47.54 2.96 -1.45
CA GLY A 716 -46.76 3.84 -0.57
C GLY A 716 -45.59 3.19 0.17
N ILE A 717 -45.43 1.86 0.13
CA ILE A 717 -44.27 1.14 0.70
C ILE A 717 -43.16 0.96 -0.36
N LEU A 718 -43.51 0.91 -1.65
CA LEU A 718 -42.56 0.65 -2.75
C LEU A 718 -42.27 1.88 -3.62
N GLN A 719 -43.02 2.97 -3.44
CA GLN A 719 -42.85 4.23 -4.18
C GLN A 719 -41.67 5.11 -3.77
N PRO A 720 -41.14 5.11 -2.52
CA PRO A 720 -39.96 5.90 -2.19
C PRO A 720 -38.75 5.47 -3.02
N THR A 721 -38.02 6.44 -3.59
CA THR A 721 -36.84 6.15 -4.43
C THR A 721 -35.70 5.59 -3.54
N GLU A 722 -34.85 4.74 -4.10
CA GLU A 722 -33.79 3.99 -3.39
C GLU A 722 -34.28 2.96 -2.34
N THR A 723 -35.56 2.58 -2.34
CA THR A 723 -36.07 1.49 -1.48
C THR A 723 -35.45 0.15 -1.86
N CYS A 724 -34.83 -0.55 -0.91
CA CYS A 724 -34.25 -1.87 -1.14
C CYS A 724 -35.32 -2.97 -1.08
N ILE A 725 -35.42 -3.75 -2.15
CA ILE A 725 -36.42 -4.80 -2.35
C ILE A 725 -35.76 -6.10 -2.80
N TRP A 726 -36.37 -7.21 -2.42
CA TRP A 726 -36.07 -8.53 -2.97
C TRP A 726 -37.31 -9.02 -3.71
N VAL A 727 -37.13 -9.47 -4.96
CA VAL A 727 -38.23 -9.86 -5.85
C VAL A 727 -37.98 -11.24 -6.42
N GLU A 728 -38.97 -12.10 -6.26
CA GLU A 728 -39.06 -13.42 -6.87
C GLU A 728 -40.18 -13.39 -7.91
N GLY A 729 -39.95 -13.98 -9.09
CA GLY A 729 -40.93 -13.99 -10.17
C GLY A 729 -40.38 -14.42 -11.53
N THR A 730 -41.27 -14.45 -12.53
CA THR A 730 -40.96 -14.96 -13.87
C THR A 730 -40.58 -13.84 -14.84
N LEU A 731 -39.48 -14.03 -15.58
CA LEU A 731 -39.10 -13.19 -16.72
C LEU A 731 -40.06 -13.38 -17.90
N LYS A 732 -40.56 -12.30 -18.49
CA LYS A 732 -41.40 -12.29 -19.69
C LYS A 732 -40.94 -11.25 -20.70
N GLN A 733 -41.29 -11.43 -21.97
CA GLN A 733 -41.18 -10.34 -22.95
C GLN A 733 -42.19 -9.23 -22.60
N PRO A 734 -41.83 -7.94 -22.74
CA PRO A 734 -42.75 -6.84 -22.42
C PRO A 734 -43.99 -6.84 -23.32
N SER A 735 -45.15 -6.55 -22.74
CA SER A 735 -46.44 -6.54 -23.46
C SER A 735 -46.69 -5.31 -24.33
N MET A 736 -45.70 -4.43 -24.51
CA MET A 736 -45.76 -3.27 -25.42
C MET A 736 -44.41 -3.13 -26.13
N GLU A 737 -44.44 -2.73 -27.41
CA GLU A 737 -43.23 -2.44 -28.18
C GLU A 737 -42.38 -1.36 -27.52
N GLY A 738 -41.16 -1.73 -27.13
CA GLY A 738 -40.20 -0.84 -26.50
C GLY A 738 -38.80 -1.46 -26.50
N LYS A 739 -37.77 -0.64 -26.31
CA LYS A 739 -36.35 -1.05 -26.40
C LYS A 739 -35.86 -2.04 -25.31
N ARG A 740 -36.75 -2.64 -24.50
CA ARG A 740 -36.37 -3.58 -23.42
C ARG A 740 -36.64 -5.01 -23.88
N ALA A 741 -35.65 -5.90 -23.74
CA ALA A 741 -35.78 -7.29 -24.14
C ALA A 741 -36.68 -8.12 -23.20
N VAL A 742 -36.67 -7.80 -21.89
CA VAL A 742 -37.40 -8.54 -20.84
C VAL A 742 -37.95 -7.60 -19.76
N GLU A 743 -38.98 -8.07 -19.06
CA GLU A 743 -39.47 -7.55 -17.78
C GLU A 743 -39.66 -8.71 -16.79
N LEU A 744 -39.43 -8.46 -15.49
CA LEU A 744 -39.70 -9.42 -14.43
C LEU A 744 -41.13 -9.21 -13.93
N ARG A 745 -41.97 -10.25 -13.95
CA ARG A 745 -43.29 -10.18 -13.29
C ARG A 745 -43.15 -10.75 -11.89
N ALA A 746 -43.29 -9.88 -10.90
CA ALA A 746 -43.19 -10.28 -9.50
C ALA A 746 -44.29 -11.28 -9.15
N GLU A 747 -43.90 -12.34 -8.48
CA GLU A 747 -44.78 -13.33 -7.84
C GLU A 747 -44.73 -13.15 -6.32
N LYS A 748 -43.59 -12.71 -5.79
CA LYS A 748 -43.39 -12.36 -4.39
C LYS A 748 -42.41 -11.20 -4.26
N ILE A 749 -42.71 -10.27 -3.36
CA ILE A 749 -41.86 -9.13 -3.03
C ILE A 749 -41.65 -9.11 -1.52
N LEU A 750 -40.40 -9.01 -1.11
CA LEU A 750 -40.01 -8.72 0.26
C LEU A 750 -39.40 -7.32 0.28
N HIS A 751 -40.00 -6.43 1.08
CA HIS A 751 -39.43 -5.11 1.32
C HIS A 751 -38.29 -5.25 2.35
N VAL A 752 -37.05 -4.94 1.95
CA VAL A 752 -35.84 -5.23 2.74
C VAL A 752 -35.40 -4.02 3.56
N GLY A 753 -35.39 -2.81 2.96
CA GLY A 753 -34.87 -1.60 3.61
C GLY A 753 -35.64 -0.34 3.24
N LYS A 754 -36.12 0.40 4.25
CA LYS A 754 -36.79 1.70 4.07
C LYS A 754 -35.77 2.79 3.79
N VAL A 755 -36.23 3.88 3.17
CA VAL A 755 -35.47 5.13 3.05
C VAL A 755 -36.25 6.25 3.75
N ASP A 756 -35.63 6.89 4.73
CA ASP A 756 -36.11 8.17 5.30
C ASP A 756 -35.86 9.29 4.28
N GLN A 757 -36.87 9.60 3.45
CA GLN A 757 -36.76 10.56 2.35
C GLN A 757 -36.44 11.99 2.81
N ASP A 758 -36.82 12.36 4.05
CA ASP A 758 -36.61 13.72 4.58
C ASP A 758 -35.13 13.96 4.97
N LYS A 759 -34.36 12.88 5.20
CA LYS A 759 -32.93 12.94 5.56
C LYS A 759 -31.99 12.41 4.47
N TYR A 760 -32.52 11.80 3.41
CA TYR A 760 -31.69 11.15 2.41
C TYR A 760 -31.04 12.17 1.46
N PRO A 761 -29.69 12.21 1.35
CA PRO A 761 -29.01 13.29 0.63
C PRO A 761 -29.06 13.16 -0.89
N LEU A 762 -29.57 12.06 -1.46
CA LEU A 762 -29.63 11.88 -2.91
C LEU A 762 -30.92 12.44 -3.53
N SER A 763 -30.76 13.45 -4.38
CA SER A 763 -31.81 13.97 -5.27
C SER A 763 -31.47 13.74 -6.75
N SER A 764 -32.48 13.73 -7.61
CA SER A 764 -32.33 13.37 -9.03
C SER A 764 -31.63 14.41 -9.90
N LYS A 765 -31.27 15.60 -9.36
CA LYS A 765 -30.71 16.74 -10.11
C LYS A 765 -29.76 17.60 -9.27
N GLN A 766 -28.69 17.01 -8.74
CA GLN A 766 -27.66 17.76 -7.99
C GLN A 766 -26.24 17.51 -8.52
N PRO A 767 -25.32 18.50 -8.40
CA PRO A 767 -23.92 18.32 -8.76
C PRO A 767 -23.23 17.23 -7.93
N LEU A 768 -22.17 16.61 -8.46
CA LEU A 768 -21.39 15.62 -7.69
C LEU A 768 -20.62 16.25 -6.52
N GLU A 769 -20.20 17.51 -6.66
CA GLU A 769 -19.47 18.26 -5.63
C GLU A 769 -20.28 18.43 -4.33
N THR A 770 -21.60 18.62 -4.42
CA THR A 770 -22.46 18.81 -3.23
C THR A 770 -22.63 17.53 -2.40
N LEU A 771 -22.04 16.41 -2.83
CA LEU A 771 -22.08 15.12 -2.16
C LEU A 771 -20.73 14.64 -1.64
N MET A 772 -19.68 15.47 -1.72
CA MET A 772 -18.37 15.13 -1.17
C MET A 772 -18.42 14.86 0.34
N ASP A 773 -19.31 15.56 1.06
CA ASP A 773 -19.57 15.38 2.50
C ASP A 773 -20.57 14.23 2.77
N SER A 774 -20.95 13.46 1.75
CA SER A 774 -21.79 12.24 1.83
C SER A 774 -21.25 11.16 0.88
N ALA A 775 -19.93 10.99 0.88
CA ALA A 775 -19.20 10.13 -0.05
C ALA A 775 -19.70 8.67 -0.05
N HIS A 776 -20.14 8.17 1.10
CA HIS A 776 -20.72 6.83 1.28
C HIS A 776 -21.99 6.56 0.46
N PHE A 777 -22.74 7.59 0.04
CA PHE A 777 -23.91 7.43 -0.83
C PHE A 777 -23.64 7.67 -2.32
N ARG A 778 -22.51 8.31 -2.67
CA ARG A 778 -22.15 8.60 -4.07
C ARG A 778 -22.20 7.36 -4.99
N PRO A 779 -21.79 6.14 -4.58
CA PRO A 779 -21.84 4.95 -5.44
C PRO A 779 -23.22 4.56 -5.96
N ARG A 780 -24.32 5.00 -5.32
CA ARG A 780 -25.69 4.75 -5.83
C ARG A 780 -26.05 5.61 -7.03
N ILE A 781 -25.31 6.68 -7.30
CA ILE A 781 -25.52 7.53 -8.48
C ILE A 781 -24.98 6.81 -9.71
N THR A 782 -25.81 6.66 -10.75
CA THR A 782 -25.45 5.95 -11.99
C THR A 782 -24.13 6.42 -12.60
N THR A 783 -23.83 7.72 -12.55
CA THR A 783 -22.56 8.30 -13.01
C THR A 783 -21.36 7.75 -12.22
N VAL A 784 -21.42 7.79 -10.89
CA VAL A 784 -20.33 7.28 -10.04
C VAL A 784 -20.23 5.76 -10.16
N ALA A 785 -21.35 5.04 -10.14
CA ALA A 785 -21.38 3.59 -10.38
C ALA A 785 -20.69 3.19 -11.71
N SER A 786 -20.96 3.93 -12.79
CA SER A 786 -20.33 3.69 -14.10
C SER A 786 -18.83 3.95 -14.08
N VAL A 787 -18.40 5.04 -13.43
CA VAL A 787 -16.98 5.35 -13.23
C VAL A 787 -16.28 4.25 -12.42
N MET A 788 -16.94 3.71 -11.39
CA MET A 788 -16.38 2.63 -10.55
C MET A 788 -16.33 1.28 -11.28
N ARG A 789 -17.28 0.97 -12.18
CA ARG A 789 -17.18 -0.19 -13.08
C ARG A 789 -16.04 -0.04 -14.09
N ILE A 790 -15.86 1.15 -14.68
CA ILE A 790 -14.72 1.47 -15.55
C ILE A 790 -13.39 1.37 -14.77
N ARG A 791 -13.34 1.84 -13.52
CA ARG A 791 -12.19 1.73 -12.60
C ARG A 791 -11.82 0.27 -12.31
N ASN A 792 -12.80 -0.58 -12.01
CA ASN A 792 -12.58 -2.02 -11.88
C ASN A 792 -11.99 -2.61 -13.17
N ALA A 793 -12.62 -2.33 -14.32
CA ALA A 793 -12.19 -2.87 -15.61
C ALA A 793 -10.77 -2.43 -16.00
N LEU A 794 -10.42 -1.15 -15.83
CA LEU A 794 -9.06 -0.62 -16.04
C LEU A 794 -8.03 -1.22 -15.08
N THR A 795 -8.44 -1.53 -13.83
CA THR A 795 -7.55 -2.20 -12.88
C THR A 795 -7.22 -3.61 -13.36
N PHE A 796 -8.25 -4.39 -13.70
CA PHE A 796 -8.08 -5.75 -14.22
C PHE A 796 -7.26 -5.74 -15.52
N ALA A 797 -7.57 -4.84 -16.45
CA ALA A 797 -6.82 -4.61 -17.69
C ALA A 797 -5.33 -4.37 -17.44
N SER A 798 -4.99 -3.59 -16.40
CA SER A 798 -3.61 -3.32 -16.04
C SER A 798 -2.86 -4.59 -15.66
N HIS A 799 -3.45 -5.41 -14.77
CA HIS A 799 -2.87 -6.70 -14.42
C HIS A 799 -2.78 -7.65 -15.62
N THR A 800 -3.79 -7.69 -16.50
CA THR A 800 -3.79 -8.48 -17.75
C THR A 800 -2.68 -8.05 -18.70
N PHE A 801 -2.49 -6.74 -18.94
CA PHE A 801 -1.43 -6.23 -19.82
C PHE A 801 -0.05 -6.69 -19.36
N PHE A 802 0.28 -6.45 -18.09
CA PHE A 802 1.60 -6.78 -17.56
C PHE A 802 1.85 -8.29 -17.50
N GLN A 803 0.86 -9.08 -17.06
CA GLN A 803 0.92 -10.54 -17.06
C GLN A 803 1.16 -11.10 -18.48
N ASN A 804 0.42 -10.61 -19.48
CA ASN A 804 0.56 -11.06 -20.88
C ASN A 804 1.88 -10.64 -21.53
N ASN A 805 2.53 -9.58 -21.02
CA ASN A 805 3.84 -9.12 -21.50
C ASN A 805 5.03 -9.61 -20.64
N GLY A 806 4.80 -10.59 -19.75
CA GLY A 806 5.85 -11.25 -18.97
C GLY A 806 6.42 -10.42 -17.81
N PHE A 807 5.67 -9.45 -17.29
CA PHE A 807 6.03 -8.70 -16.10
C PHE A 807 5.53 -9.39 -14.83
N LEU A 808 6.29 -9.28 -13.74
CA LEU A 808 5.88 -9.77 -12.42
C LEU A 808 5.35 -8.61 -11.56
N TYR A 809 4.18 -8.81 -10.97
CA TYR A 809 3.61 -7.90 -9.99
C TYR A 809 4.41 -7.91 -8.69
N VAL A 810 4.70 -6.72 -8.20
CA VAL A 810 5.46 -6.47 -6.99
C VAL A 810 4.74 -5.41 -6.17
N GLN A 811 4.45 -5.74 -4.92
CA GLN A 811 3.94 -4.78 -3.95
C GLN A 811 5.12 -4.03 -3.33
N VAL A 812 5.11 -2.71 -3.48
CA VAL A 812 6.07 -1.80 -2.84
C VAL A 812 5.41 -1.20 -1.60
N HIS A 813 6.22 -0.97 -0.56
CA HIS A 813 5.75 -0.49 0.73
C HIS A 813 5.17 0.92 0.67
N VAL A 814 4.12 1.15 1.45
CA VAL A 814 3.52 2.46 1.65
C VAL A 814 4.32 3.25 2.68
N ILE A 815 4.74 2.61 3.77
CA ILE A 815 5.63 3.22 4.77
C ILE A 815 7.08 3.12 4.29
N THR A 816 7.79 4.24 4.25
CA THR A 816 9.21 4.29 3.85
C THR A 816 10.04 5.21 4.74
N THR A 817 11.34 4.94 4.81
CA THR A 817 12.35 5.77 5.51
C THR A 817 13.28 6.50 4.54
N THR A 818 13.08 6.33 3.22
CA THR A 818 13.91 6.93 2.16
C THR A 818 13.06 7.86 1.32
N ASP A 819 13.57 9.07 1.05
CA ASP A 819 12.92 10.01 0.13
C ASP A 819 13.18 9.64 -1.33
N SER A 820 12.14 9.32 -2.10
CA SER A 820 12.24 8.96 -3.52
C SER A 820 12.14 10.13 -4.50
N GLU A 821 11.81 11.36 -4.06
CA GLU A 821 11.78 12.56 -4.93
C GLU A 821 12.76 13.65 -4.49
N GLY A 822 13.17 13.67 -3.23
CA GLY A 822 14.24 14.53 -2.67
C GLY A 822 13.82 15.95 -2.29
N CYS A 823 12.58 16.38 -2.60
CA CYS A 823 12.18 17.80 -2.53
C CYS A 823 10.72 18.09 -2.12
N SER A 824 9.84 17.10 -1.97
CA SER A 824 8.40 17.29 -1.67
C SER A 824 8.05 17.27 -0.17
N GLU A 825 7.02 18.03 0.26
CA GLU A 825 6.40 17.94 1.60
C GLU A 825 5.75 16.56 1.74
N LYS A 826 5.97 15.88 2.87
CA LYS A 826 5.55 14.49 3.09
C LYS A 826 4.68 14.35 4.32
N PHE A 827 3.84 13.32 4.31
CA PHE A 827 3.20 12.83 5.52
C PHE A 827 4.18 11.98 6.33
N HIS A 828 4.38 12.34 7.59
CA HIS A 828 5.07 11.53 8.59
C HIS A 828 4.12 10.46 9.13
N VAL A 829 4.70 9.32 9.50
CA VAL A 829 4.00 8.15 10.06
C VAL A 829 4.58 7.88 11.44
N THR A 830 3.78 8.09 12.50
CA THR A 830 4.28 8.07 13.89
C THR A 830 3.32 7.40 14.88
N THR A 831 3.88 6.93 16.00
CA THR A 831 3.14 6.43 17.19
C THR A 831 3.32 7.32 18.42
N LEU A 832 4.02 8.46 18.30
CA LEU A 832 4.40 9.28 19.45
C LEU A 832 3.27 10.20 19.94
N ILE A 833 2.30 10.54 19.09
CA ILE A 833 1.20 11.46 19.43
C ILE A 833 0.34 10.90 20.58
N ASP A 834 0.05 9.60 20.60
CA ASP A 834 -0.73 8.95 21.67
C ASP A 834 -0.01 8.84 23.02
N ARG A 835 1.29 9.12 23.09
CA ARG A 835 2.07 9.01 24.34
C ARG A 835 2.12 10.32 25.12
N ALA A 836 2.06 11.46 24.44
CA ALA A 836 2.06 12.78 25.08
C ALA A 836 0.83 13.00 25.99
N ASP A 837 -0.31 12.35 25.69
CA ASP A 837 -1.52 12.38 26.53
C ASP A 837 -1.44 11.46 27.78
N LYS A 838 -0.30 10.77 28.04
CA LYS A 838 -0.12 9.81 29.15
C LYS A 838 1.03 10.12 30.12
N GLU A 839 1.70 11.27 30.00
CA GLU A 839 2.79 11.64 30.92
C GLU A 839 2.28 12.19 32.27
N ASP A 840 3.00 11.85 33.34
CA ASP A 840 2.68 12.26 34.71
C ASP A 840 2.94 13.78 34.91
N PRO A 841 1.94 14.57 35.37
CA PRO A 841 2.08 16.02 35.54
C PRO A 841 3.17 16.46 36.54
N ASN A 842 3.74 15.56 37.34
CA ASN A 842 4.71 15.89 38.40
C ASN A 842 6.13 16.27 37.93
N THR A 843 6.44 16.24 36.62
CA THR A 843 7.81 16.51 36.11
C THR A 843 8.06 17.96 35.63
N ALA A 844 7.04 18.81 35.63
CA ALA A 844 7.14 20.18 35.11
C ALA A 844 7.69 21.19 36.14
N SER A 845 9.01 21.40 36.17
CA SER A 845 9.59 22.61 36.77
C SER A 845 10.80 23.16 36.00
N VAL A 846 10.92 24.50 36.00
CA VAL A 846 11.91 25.33 35.27
C VAL A 846 11.71 25.39 33.74
N GLU A 847 10.80 26.27 33.31
CA GLU A 847 10.75 26.91 31.98
C GLU A 847 10.65 28.44 32.16
N GLY A 848 11.38 29.26 31.39
CA GLY A 848 11.17 30.72 31.44
C GLY A 848 12.30 31.69 31.04
N VAL A 849 13.30 31.31 30.23
CA VAL A 849 14.31 32.29 29.74
C VAL A 849 14.72 31.99 28.30
N SER A 850 14.75 33.01 27.43
CA SER A 850 15.26 32.90 26.05
C SER A 850 16.79 32.83 25.98
N LEU A 851 17.30 32.01 25.06
CA LEU A 851 18.73 31.76 24.87
C LEU A 851 19.50 33.02 24.40
N ASP A 852 18.82 33.92 23.68
CA ASP A 852 19.42 35.17 23.18
C ASP A 852 19.47 36.26 24.27
N VAL A 853 18.53 36.23 25.22
CA VAL A 853 18.58 37.03 26.46
C VAL A 853 19.75 36.58 27.32
N ILE A 854 19.97 35.26 27.46
CA ILE A 854 21.13 34.71 28.18
C ILE A 854 22.45 35.10 27.51
N LYS A 855 22.57 34.97 26.18
CA LYS A 855 23.77 35.40 25.43
C LYS A 855 24.04 36.89 25.57
N SER A 856 23.01 37.72 25.64
CA SER A 856 23.12 39.15 25.91
C SER A 856 23.59 39.44 27.34
N ALA A 857 23.01 38.77 28.34
CA ALA A 857 23.40 38.90 29.75
C ALA A 857 24.85 38.43 30.03
N ILE A 858 25.31 37.36 29.36
CA ILE A 858 26.71 36.90 29.42
C ILE A 858 27.64 38.00 28.90
N LYS A 859 27.30 38.63 27.77
CA LYS A 859 28.10 39.71 27.17
C LYS A 859 28.15 40.94 28.09
N GLU A 860 27.02 41.33 28.66
CA GLU A 860 26.93 42.47 29.57
C GLU A 860 27.71 42.24 30.88
N LYS A 861 27.55 41.07 31.53
CA LYS A 861 28.35 40.68 32.69
C LYS A 861 29.85 40.56 32.37
N SER A 862 30.22 40.11 31.16
CA SER A 862 31.62 40.05 30.73
C SER A 862 32.27 41.44 30.68
N ASN A 863 31.57 42.42 30.10
CA ASN A 863 32.04 43.81 30.05
C ASN A 863 32.20 44.40 31.45
N LEU A 864 31.22 44.16 32.34
CA LEU A 864 31.27 44.62 33.73
C LEU A 864 32.48 44.04 34.50
N ILE A 865 32.78 42.75 34.29
CA ILE A 865 33.97 42.09 34.87
C ILE A 865 35.27 42.71 34.35
N GLU A 866 35.32 43.11 33.08
CA GLU A 866 36.46 43.81 32.50
C GLU A 866 36.67 45.22 33.08
N GLU A 867 35.60 45.98 33.32
CA GLU A 867 35.67 47.30 33.96
C GLU A 867 36.05 47.21 35.44
N LEU A 868 35.47 46.24 36.17
CA LEU A 868 35.82 45.96 37.57
C LEU A 868 37.26 45.43 37.74
N LYS A 869 37.85 44.82 36.71
CA LYS A 869 39.29 44.45 36.70
C LYS A 869 40.22 45.63 36.43
N ARG A 870 39.72 46.72 35.83
CA ARG A 870 40.49 47.95 35.60
C ARG A 870 40.41 48.93 36.78
N SER A 871 39.44 48.75 37.69
CA SER A 871 39.28 49.58 38.90
C SER A 871 39.63 48.77 40.16
N ASP A 872 40.80 49.05 40.75
CA ASP A 872 41.33 48.35 41.95
C ASP A 872 40.47 48.52 43.23
N SER A 873 39.30 49.18 43.14
CA SER A 873 38.51 49.67 44.27
C SER A 873 37.42 48.73 44.80
N ASN A 874 37.10 47.59 44.17
CA ASN A 874 36.10 46.67 44.74
C ASN A 874 36.27 45.18 44.33
N LYS A 875 37.09 44.44 45.08
CA LYS A 875 37.35 43.01 44.84
C LYS A 875 36.15 42.08 45.12
N GLU A 876 35.25 42.47 46.02
CA GLU A 876 34.05 41.68 46.34
C GLU A 876 33.01 41.75 45.21
N ALA A 877 32.79 42.96 44.65
CA ALA A 877 31.92 43.14 43.49
C ALA A 877 32.41 42.35 42.27
N LEU A 878 33.73 42.31 42.05
CA LEU A 878 34.33 41.49 40.99
C LEU A 878 34.07 39.99 41.20
N PHE A 879 34.26 39.48 42.42
CA PHE A 879 34.02 38.07 42.73
C PHE A 879 32.54 37.67 42.56
N ALA A 880 31.61 38.55 42.97
CA ALA A 880 30.18 38.34 42.77
C ALA A 880 29.82 38.29 41.27
N ALA A 881 30.32 39.23 40.46
CA ALA A 881 30.10 39.23 39.02
C ALA A 881 30.68 37.97 38.33
N GLU A 882 31.86 37.51 38.75
CA GLU A 882 32.47 36.27 38.27
C GLU A 882 31.76 34.99 38.74
N GLN A 883 30.98 35.02 39.84
CA GLN A 883 30.08 33.91 40.19
C GLN A 883 28.80 33.93 39.35
N ASP A 884 28.19 35.11 39.16
CA ASP A 884 26.97 35.24 38.37
C ASP A 884 27.18 34.77 36.93
N ILE A 885 28.25 35.20 36.28
CA ILE A 885 28.52 34.79 34.89
C ILE A 885 28.76 33.28 34.76
N ARG A 886 29.31 32.62 35.80
CA ARG A 886 29.45 31.16 35.84
C ARG A 886 28.08 30.48 35.89
N LYS A 887 27.18 30.93 36.77
CA LYS A 887 25.81 30.41 36.86
C LYS A 887 25.02 30.62 35.56
N ILE A 888 25.17 31.78 34.92
CA ILE A 888 24.49 32.10 33.65
C ILE A 888 25.03 31.23 32.51
N ASN A 889 26.34 30.99 32.44
CA ASN A 889 26.93 30.07 31.45
C ASN A 889 26.48 28.61 31.66
N GLU A 890 26.32 28.16 32.90
CA GLU A 890 25.84 26.81 33.20
C GLU A 890 24.35 26.64 32.84
N LEU A 891 23.52 27.65 33.10
CA LEU A 891 22.14 27.74 32.58
C LEU A 891 22.10 27.72 31.04
N ALA A 892 23.02 28.41 30.36
CA ALA A 892 23.13 28.38 28.91
C ALA A 892 23.43 26.96 28.39
N SER A 893 24.37 26.25 29.02
CA SER A 893 24.73 24.87 28.67
C SER A 893 23.54 23.91 28.85
N GLN A 894 22.83 24.01 29.98
CA GLN A 894 21.64 23.18 30.25
C GLN A 894 20.50 23.46 29.25
N LEU A 895 20.34 24.71 28.80
CA LEU A 895 19.37 25.08 27.77
C LEU A 895 19.78 24.68 26.35
N GLU A 896 21.08 24.66 26.01
CA GLU A 896 21.56 24.12 24.73
C GLU A 896 21.42 22.58 24.68
N GLU A 897 21.64 21.86 25.79
CA GLU A 897 21.32 20.44 25.91
C GLU A 897 19.81 20.17 25.80
N ARG A 898 18.96 20.99 26.45
CA ARG A 898 17.50 20.90 26.26
C ARG A 898 17.03 21.29 24.86
N LYS A 899 17.71 22.19 24.13
CA LYS A 899 17.43 22.43 22.70
C LYS A 899 17.76 21.20 21.85
N LYS A 900 18.80 20.43 22.18
CA LYS A 900 19.05 19.12 21.56
C LYS A 900 17.96 18.10 21.90
N SER A 901 17.41 18.11 23.13
CA SER A 901 16.33 17.19 23.53
C SER A 901 14.93 17.61 23.07
N LYS A 902 14.72 18.87 22.66
CA LYS A 902 13.44 19.35 22.10
C LYS A 902 13.19 18.86 20.68
N LYS A 903 14.21 18.32 20.01
CA LYS A 903 14.06 17.55 18.79
C LYS A 903 13.41 16.22 19.16
N LEU A 904 12.19 15.98 18.69
CA LEU A 904 11.39 14.79 19.01
C LEU A 904 12.25 13.53 18.89
N ASN A 905 12.39 12.73 19.96
CA ASN A 905 13.35 11.62 19.97
C ASN A 905 12.87 10.45 19.10
N THR A 906 13.18 10.49 17.80
CA THR A 906 12.73 9.50 16.81
C THR A 906 13.19 8.07 17.11
N SER A 907 14.16 7.87 18.00
CA SER A 907 14.58 6.53 18.45
C SER A 907 13.49 5.79 19.26
N GLU A 908 12.57 6.53 19.89
CA GLU A 908 11.47 6.01 20.70
C GLU A 908 10.17 5.75 19.91
N ASP A 909 10.12 6.21 18.65
CA ASP A 909 9.03 5.90 17.73
C ASP A 909 9.11 4.43 17.26
N PHE A 910 8.03 3.93 16.65
CA PHE A 910 7.86 2.52 16.30
C PHE A 910 9.00 1.96 15.43
N PHE A 911 9.48 2.73 14.45
CA PHE A 911 10.58 2.34 13.56
C PHE A 911 11.98 2.75 14.07
N SER A 912 12.07 3.38 15.24
CA SER A 912 13.29 4.01 15.79
C SER A 912 14.01 4.99 14.83
N CYS A 913 13.29 5.51 13.85
CA CYS A 913 13.71 6.51 12.87
C CYS A 913 12.47 7.20 12.29
N GLN A 914 12.65 8.32 11.56
CA GLN A 914 11.54 8.96 10.84
C GLN A 914 11.04 8.06 9.72
N ALA A 915 9.72 7.93 9.64
CA ALA A 915 9.02 7.18 8.61
C ALA A 915 7.97 8.07 7.95
N TYR A 916 7.74 7.84 6.66
CA TYR A 916 6.90 8.66 5.79
C TYR A 916 5.98 7.79 4.95
N LEU A 917 4.92 8.40 4.42
CA LEU A 917 4.18 7.80 3.31
C LEU A 917 4.91 8.03 1.99
N THR A 918 4.97 6.99 1.16
CA THR A 918 5.76 7.01 -0.08
C THR A 918 5.13 7.88 -1.17
N VAL A 919 5.95 8.77 -1.75
CA VAL A 919 5.59 9.56 -2.95
C VAL A 919 5.73 8.71 -4.23
N SER A 920 6.69 7.78 -4.26
CA SER A 920 6.91 6.83 -5.36
C SER A 920 7.66 5.60 -4.88
N GLY A 921 7.24 4.42 -5.35
CA GLY A 921 7.87 3.14 -5.05
C GLY A 921 9.04 2.79 -5.97
N ARG A 922 9.36 3.60 -6.99
CA ARG A 922 10.29 3.21 -8.07
C ARG A 922 11.69 2.80 -7.61
N LEU A 923 12.30 3.51 -6.66
CA LEU A 923 13.62 3.13 -6.11
C LEU A 923 13.64 1.69 -5.55
N HIS A 924 12.52 1.26 -4.93
CA HIS A 924 12.38 -0.10 -4.43
C HIS A 924 12.13 -1.08 -5.57
N LEU A 925 11.27 -0.70 -6.53
CA LEU A 925 10.94 -1.49 -7.72
C LEU A 925 12.17 -1.84 -8.57
N GLU A 926 13.16 -0.94 -8.66
CA GLU A 926 14.47 -1.20 -9.29
C GLU A 926 15.22 -2.38 -8.67
N SER A 927 15.15 -2.57 -7.34
CA SER A 927 15.77 -3.72 -6.66
C SER A 927 15.14 -5.06 -7.09
N TYR A 928 13.82 -5.06 -7.37
CA TYR A 928 13.12 -6.21 -7.94
C TYR A 928 13.46 -6.37 -9.43
N ALA A 929 13.47 -5.31 -10.25
CA ALA A 929 13.83 -5.37 -11.67
C ALA A 929 15.23 -5.97 -11.87
N CYS A 930 16.21 -5.54 -11.06
CA CYS A 930 17.58 -6.05 -11.02
C CYS A 930 17.72 -7.54 -10.66
N ALA A 931 16.61 -8.22 -10.34
CA ALA A 931 16.55 -9.59 -9.84
C ALA A 931 15.40 -10.44 -10.43
N LEU A 932 14.43 -9.84 -11.11
CA LEU A 932 13.24 -10.48 -11.67
C LEU A 932 12.99 -10.09 -13.14
N GLY A 933 13.80 -9.18 -13.70
CA GLY A 933 13.69 -8.74 -15.08
C GLY A 933 12.71 -7.58 -15.22
N ASN A 934 11.46 -7.89 -15.57
CA ASN A 934 10.41 -6.91 -15.83
C ASN A 934 9.39 -6.97 -14.69
N VAL A 935 9.15 -5.84 -14.03
CA VAL A 935 8.28 -5.77 -12.85
C VAL A 935 7.37 -4.54 -12.89
N TYR A 936 6.24 -4.63 -12.20
CA TYR A 936 5.33 -3.50 -12.01
C TYR A 936 4.73 -3.51 -10.60
N SER A 937 4.32 -2.33 -10.14
CA SER A 937 3.58 -2.11 -8.90
C SER A 937 2.32 -1.31 -9.19
N PHE A 938 1.30 -1.51 -8.37
CA PHE A 938 0.03 -0.80 -8.46
C PHE A 938 -0.45 -0.55 -7.04
N GLY A 939 -0.52 0.71 -6.63
CA GLY A 939 -0.88 1.06 -5.26
C GLY A 939 -1.01 2.56 -5.04
N PRO A 940 -1.45 2.95 -3.83
CA PRO A 940 -1.56 4.35 -3.47
C PRO A 940 -0.18 4.99 -3.28
N ARG A 941 -0.09 6.27 -3.63
CA ARG A 941 1.04 7.18 -3.44
C ARG A 941 0.52 8.47 -2.83
N PHE A 942 1.35 9.11 -2.02
CA PHE A 942 0.91 10.16 -1.10
C PHE A 942 1.71 11.43 -1.30
N ARG A 943 1.04 12.58 -1.32
CA ARG A 943 1.68 13.90 -1.45
C ARG A 943 1.04 14.88 -0.48
N ALA A 944 1.85 15.52 0.37
CA ALA A 944 1.37 16.52 1.32
C ALA A 944 1.38 17.95 0.75
N GLU A 945 1.27 18.08 -0.58
CA GLU A 945 1.15 19.37 -1.25
C GLU A 945 -0.22 20.00 -0.96
N LYS A 946 -0.24 21.25 -0.49
CA LYS A 946 -1.47 22.03 -0.22
C LYS A 946 -2.11 22.57 -1.50
N SER A 947 -2.34 21.68 -2.46
CA SER A 947 -2.95 21.99 -3.75
C SER A 947 -4.47 21.97 -3.65
N GLN A 948 -5.12 22.91 -4.34
CA GLN A 948 -6.57 22.91 -4.59
C GLN A 948 -6.89 22.52 -6.04
N SER A 949 -5.91 22.02 -6.79
CA SER A 949 -6.10 21.60 -8.18
C SER A 949 -7.08 20.43 -8.28
N PRO A 950 -8.07 20.46 -9.19
CA PRO A 950 -9.00 19.35 -9.40
C PRO A 950 -8.30 18.08 -9.93
N LYS A 951 -7.02 18.16 -10.30
CA LYS A 951 -6.20 17.02 -10.77
C LYS A 951 -5.25 16.46 -9.71
N CYS A 952 -5.34 16.91 -8.46
CA CYS A 952 -4.43 16.52 -7.38
C CYS A 952 -5.19 16.30 -6.07
N VAL A 953 -4.92 15.19 -5.40
CA VAL A 953 -5.38 14.88 -4.04
C VAL A 953 -4.24 14.25 -3.24
N ALA A 954 -4.40 14.12 -1.92
CA ALA A 954 -3.35 13.67 -1.02
C ALA A 954 -3.00 12.19 -1.15
N GLU A 955 -3.95 11.36 -1.59
CA GLU A 955 -3.81 9.94 -1.87
C GLU A 955 -4.29 9.65 -3.30
N MET A 956 -3.39 9.19 -4.17
CA MET A 956 -3.67 8.83 -5.57
C MET A 956 -3.12 7.45 -5.90
N TRP A 957 -3.79 6.71 -6.77
CA TRP A 957 -3.32 5.41 -7.24
C TRP A 957 -2.40 5.57 -8.45
N MET A 958 -1.24 4.91 -8.38
CA MET A 958 -0.22 4.93 -9.43
C MET A 958 0.09 3.50 -9.89
N VAL A 959 0.32 3.35 -11.18
CA VAL A 959 0.93 2.15 -11.76
C VAL A 959 2.38 2.49 -12.09
N GLU A 960 3.33 1.78 -11.49
CA GLU A 960 4.76 2.02 -11.63
C GLU A 960 5.43 0.78 -12.24
N VAL A 961 6.28 0.98 -13.25
CA VAL A 961 6.85 -0.08 -14.08
C VAL A 961 8.37 0.08 -14.12
N GLU A 962 9.13 -1.01 -14.08
CA GLU A 962 10.59 -1.00 -14.17
C GLU A 962 11.10 -2.26 -14.87
N MET A 963 12.03 -2.09 -15.81
CA MET A 963 12.50 -3.15 -16.72
C MET A 963 14.02 -3.23 -16.75
N ALA A 964 14.60 -4.35 -16.34
CA ALA A 964 16.04 -4.59 -16.50
C ALA A 964 16.42 -4.86 -17.97
N PHE A 965 17.64 -4.46 -18.34
CA PHE A 965 18.19 -4.53 -19.70
C PHE A 965 17.36 -3.77 -20.73
N SER A 966 16.92 -2.56 -20.35
CA SER A 966 16.13 -1.64 -21.18
C SER A 966 16.73 -0.24 -21.21
N GLN A 967 16.30 0.55 -22.19
CA GLN A 967 16.70 1.94 -22.45
C GLN A 967 15.47 2.85 -22.53
N LEU A 968 15.67 4.17 -22.60
CA LEU A 968 14.57 5.15 -22.63
C LEU A 968 13.47 4.83 -23.66
N GLU A 969 13.87 4.45 -24.88
CA GLU A 969 12.97 4.10 -25.98
C GLU A 969 12.08 2.88 -25.64
N ASP A 970 12.62 1.87 -24.95
CA ASP A 970 11.86 0.69 -24.51
C ASP A 970 10.76 1.09 -23.51
N ALA A 971 11.06 2.01 -22.57
CA ALA A 971 10.09 2.53 -21.61
C ALA A 971 9.03 3.43 -22.28
N MET A 972 9.40 4.25 -23.26
CA MET A 972 8.43 5.05 -24.03
C MET A 972 7.47 4.17 -24.82
N ASN A 973 7.98 3.14 -25.50
CA ASN A 973 7.15 2.20 -26.26
C ASN A 973 6.24 1.36 -25.35
N CYS A 974 6.76 0.89 -24.21
CA CYS A 974 5.95 0.17 -23.22
C CYS A 974 4.84 1.05 -22.61
N ALA A 975 5.14 2.33 -22.32
CA ALA A 975 4.16 3.30 -21.83
C ALA A 975 3.05 3.59 -22.84
N GLU A 976 3.40 3.79 -24.11
CA GLU A 976 2.43 4.03 -25.19
C GLU A 976 1.54 2.80 -25.43
N ASP A 977 2.13 1.61 -25.53
CA ASP A 977 1.40 0.35 -25.70
C ASP A 977 0.44 0.08 -24.53
N TYR A 978 0.88 0.36 -23.30
CA TYR A 978 0.05 0.22 -22.10
C TYR A 978 -1.13 1.19 -22.11
N PHE A 979 -0.88 2.47 -22.42
CA PHE A 979 -1.94 3.48 -22.56
C PHE A 979 -2.98 3.09 -23.61
N LYS A 980 -2.52 2.68 -24.81
CA LYS A 980 -3.40 2.21 -25.89
C LYS A 980 -4.19 0.96 -25.51
N PHE A 981 -3.56 0.02 -24.81
CA PHE A 981 -4.24 -1.17 -24.30
C PHE A 981 -5.38 -0.80 -23.35
N LEU A 982 -5.17 0.14 -22.42
CA LEU A 982 -6.22 0.61 -21.51
C LEU A 982 -7.36 1.32 -22.27
N CYS A 983 -7.05 2.18 -23.24
CA CYS A 983 -8.07 2.79 -24.11
C CYS A 983 -8.90 1.75 -24.86
N LYS A 984 -8.24 0.75 -25.46
CA LYS A 984 -8.89 -0.36 -26.18
C LYS A 984 -9.77 -1.18 -25.25
N TRP A 985 -9.24 -1.56 -24.09
CA TRP A 985 -9.95 -2.38 -23.11
C TRP A 985 -11.28 -1.75 -22.67
N VAL A 986 -11.29 -0.45 -22.34
CA VAL A 986 -12.51 0.24 -21.90
C VAL A 986 -13.55 0.33 -23.02
N VAL A 987 -13.14 0.59 -24.26
CA VAL A 987 -14.06 0.65 -25.40
C VAL A 987 -14.69 -0.71 -25.70
N GLU A 988 -13.94 -1.81 -25.52
CA GLU A 988 -14.39 -3.17 -25.83
C GLU A 988 -15.15 -3.85 -24.67
N ASN A 989 -14.72 -3.63 -23.42
CA ASN A 989 -15.23 -4.36 -22.24
C ASN A 989 -16.21 -3.55 -21.39
N CYS A 990 -16.33 -2.22 -21.60
CA CYS A 990 -17.28 -1.36 -20.89
C CYS A 990 -18.29 -0.64 -21.81
N PRO A 991 -18.84 -1.26 -22.88
CA PRO A 991 -19.58 -0.53 -23.91
C PRO A 991 -20.84 0.18 -23.39
N GLN A 992 -21.54 -0.40 -22.40
CA GLN A 992 -22.74 0.21 -21.80
C GLN A 992 -22.40 1.43 -20.94
N ASP A 993 -21.37 1.32 -20.10
CA ASP A 993 -20.86 2.44 -19.28
C ASP A 993 -20.29 3.55 -20.16
N MET A 994 -19.57 3.20 -21.24
CA MET A 994 -19.05 4.17 -22.21
C MET A 994 -20.15 4.86 -23.02
N GLU A 995 -21.23 4.16 -23.39
CA GLU A 995 -22.39 4.78 -24.03
C GLU A 995 -23.11 5.75 -23.07
N PHE A 996 -23.19 5.42 -21.78
CA PHE A 996 -23.71 6.31 -20.75
C PHE A 996 -22.82 7.55 -20.57
N VAL A 997 -21.53 7.36 -20.38
CA VAL A 997 -20.52 8.42 -20.23
C VAL A 997 -20.51 9.35 -21.44
N SER A 998 -20.59 8.80 -22.65
CA SER A 998 -20.71 9.60 -23.88
C SER A 998 -21.96 10.48 -23.89
N LYS A 999 -23.11 9.96 -23.45
CA LYS A 999 -24.36 10.73 -23.43
C LYS A 999 -24.41 11.80 -22.35
N GLN A 1000 -23.83 11.53 -21.17
CA GLN A 1000 -23.99 12.35 -19.97
C GLN A 1000 -22.80 13.29 -19.68
N ILE A 1001 -21.58 12.95 -20.13
CA ILE A 1001 -20.35 13.67 -19.77
C ILE A 1001 -19.69 14.28 -21.02
N ASP A 1002 -19.15 13.45 -21.93
CA ASP A 1002 -18.44 13.92 -23.12
C ASP A 1002 -18.84 13.11 -24.37
N ARG A 1003 -19.67 13.70 -25.24
CA ARG A 1003 -20.16 13.05 -26.47
C ARG A 1003 -19.04 12.56 -27.40
N SER A 1004 -17.87 13.19 -27.35
CA SER A 1004 -16.72 12.84 -28.19
C SER A 1004 -15.84 11.70 -27.64
N ILE A 1005 -16.09 11.23 -26.41
CA ILE A 1005 -15.16 10.33 -25.70
C ILE A 1005 -14.85 9.04 -26.45
N ILE A 1006 -15.86 8.35 -26.98
CA ILE A 1006 -15.68 7.05 -27.67
C ILE A 1006 -14.86 7.24 -28.95
N ASP A 1007 -15.15 8.28 -29.73
CA ASP A 1007 -14.46 8.56 -30.99
C ASP A 1007 -13.01 9.01 -30.73
N ARG A 1008 -12.79 9.82 -29.68
CA ARG A 1008 -11.44 10.20 -29.22
C ARG A 1008 -10.61 8.97 -28.83
N LEU A 1009 -11.17 8.07 -28.03
CA LEU A 1009 -10.47 6.84 -27.62
C LEU A 1009 -10.17 5.94 -28.83
N LYS A 1010 -11.13 5.75 -29.75
CA LYS A 1010 -10.92 4.99 -30.99
C LYS A 1010 -9.83 5.58 -31.88
N SER A 1011 -9.83 6.89 -32.09
CA SER A 1011 -8.81 7.58 -32.87
C SER A 1011 -7.40 7.39 -32.32
N ILE A 1012 -7.25 7.33 -30.99
CA ILE A 1012 -5.96 7.19 -30.33
C ILE A 1012 -5.45 5.75 -30.34
N ILE A 1013 -6.34 4.76 -30.31
CA ILE A 1013 -5.96 3.35 -30.48
C ILE A 1013 -5.29 3.13 -31.85
N SER A 1014 -5.70 3.86 -32.89
CA SER A 1014 -5.12 3.75 -34.24
C SER A 1014 -3.95 4.69 -34.57
N THR A 1015 -3.63 5.67 -33.71
CA THR A 1015 -2.64 6.73 -34.03
C THR A 1015 -1.39 6.60 -33.16
N SER A 1016 -0.19 6.80 -33.71
CA SER A 1016 1.06 6.90 -32.93
C SER A 1016 1.14 8.21 -32.17
N SER A 1017 1.70 8.19 -30.96
CA SER A 1017 1.99 9.40 -30.19
C SER A 1017 3.17 10.13 -30.81
N GLU A 1018 3.08 11.45 -30.94
CA GLU A 1018 4.19 12.25 -31.46
C GLU A 1018 5.33 12.28 -30.45
N LYS A 1019 6.58 12.06 -30.90
CA LYS A 1019 7.78 12.06 -30.05
C LYS A 1019 8.63 13.28 -30.36
N VAL A 1020 8.88 14.13 -29.36
CA VAL A 1020 9.62 15.39 -29.51
C VAL A 1020 10.61 15.58 -28.36
N THR A 1021 11.81 16.12 -28.61
CA THR A 1021 12.73 16.45 -27.51
C THR A 1021 12.23 17.69 -26.75
N TYR A 1022 12.61 17.84 -25.48
CA TYR A 1022 12.36 19.06 -24.70
C TYR A 1022 12.87 20.30 -25.42
N THR A 1023 14.04 20.22 -26.06
CA THR A 1023 14.66 21.34 -26.78
C THR A 1023 13.83 21.76 -27.99
N GLU A 1024 13.30 20.80 -28.76
CA GLU A 1024 12.38 21.08 -29.86
C GLU A 1024 11.03 21.61 -29.35
N ALA A 1025 10.50 21.05 -28.26
CA ALA A 1025 9.25 21.51 -27.63
C ALA A 1025 9.34 22.98 -27.18
N VAL A 1026 10.45 23.38 -26.55
CA VAL A 1026 10.73 24.80 -26.22
C VAL A 1026 10.81 25.64 -27.51
N GLY A 1027 11.57 25.20 -28.52
CA GLY A 1027 11.71 25.91 -29.80
C GLY A 1027 10.46 25.90 -30.69
N ILE A 1028 9.41 25.14 -30.34
CA ILE A 1028 8.07 25.24 -30.91
C ILE A 1028 7.27 26.30 -30.13
N LEU A 1029 7.27 26.22 -28.80
CA LEU A 1029 6.54 27.15 -27.93
C LEU A 1029 7.05 28.60 -28.03
N GLU A 1030 8.35 28.81 -28.21
CA GLU A 1030 8.96 30.14 -28.46
C GLU A 1030 8.46 30.81 -29.75
N LYS A 1031 7.91 30.05 -30.70
CA LYS A 1031 7.35 30.57 -31.96
C LYS A 1031 5.86 30.91 -31.86
N VAL A 1032 5.22 30.60 -30.73
CA VAL A 1032 3.80 30.87 -30.50
C VAL A 1032 3.63 32.35 -30.18
N THR A 1033 3.16 33.13 -31.16
CA THR A 1033 2.87 34.57 -30.98
C THR A 1033 1.42 34.86 -30.58
N GLU A 1034 0.53 33.87 -30.67
CA GLU A 1034 -0.92 34.03 -30.44
C GLU A 1034 -1.32 33.87 -28.97
N LYS A 1035 -0.42 33.34 -28.13
CA LYS A 1035 -0.64 33.12 -26.71
C LYS A 1035 0.55 33.63 -25.89
N GLU A 1036 0.26 34.44 -24.88
CA GLU A 1036 1.22 34.80 -23.82
C GLU A 1036 1.09 33.77 -22.68
N PHE A 1037 2.20 33.17 -22.26
CA PHE A 1037 2.25 32.17 -21.19
C PHE A 1037 2.54 32.84 -19.84
N GLU A 1038 1.96 32.33 -18.74
CA GLU A 1038 2.11 32.92 -17.40
C GLU A 1038 3.57 32.90 -16.91
N ILE A 1039 4.30 31.85 -17.27
CA ILE A 1039 5.72 31.66 -16.94
C ILE A 1039 6.52 31.69 -18.24
N LYS A 1040 7.53 32.55 -18.30
CA LYS A 1040 8.37 32.66 -19.51
C LYS A 1040 9.09 31.35 -19.81
N LEU A 1041 9.13 31.01 -21.09
CA LEU A 1041 9.88 29.88 -21.62
C LEU A 1041 11.36 30.20 -21.59
N GLU A 1042 12.12 29.44 -20.80
CA GLU A 1042 13.57 29.50 -20.73
C GLU A 1042 14.13 28.08 -20.78
N TRP A 1043 15.06 27.82 -21.71
CA TRP A 1043 15.70 26.51 -21.81
C TRP A 1043 16.49 26.20 -20.52
N GLY A 1044 16.20 25.05 -19.93
CA GLY A 1044 16.73 24.64 -18.62
C GLY A 1044 15.68 24.59 -17.51
N VAL A 1045 14.55 25.30 -17.68
CA VAL A 1045 13.41 25.30 -16.73
C VAL A 1045 12.42 24.19 -17.09
N ALA A 1046 11.77 23.59 -16.07
CA ALA A 1046 10.74 22.59 -16.29
C ALA A 1046 9.52 23.18 -17.04
N LEU A 1047 8.97 22.44 -18.02
CA LEU A 1047 7.73 22.84 -18.68
C LEU A 1047 6.56 22.80 -17.69
N THR A 1048 5.80 23.90 -17.65
CA THR A 1048 4.62 24.06 -16.78
C THR A 1048 3.45 23.22 -17.30
N THR A 1049 2.43 23.01 -16.45
CA THR A 1049 1.18 22.39 -16.89
C THR A 1049 0.56 23.13 -18.07
N GLU A 1050 0.67 24.47 -18.12
CA GLU A 1050 0.18 25.29 -19.23
C GLU A 1050 0.92 25.00 -20.54
N HIS A 1051 2.26 24.95 -20.51
CA HIS A 1051 3.09 24.66 -21.68
C HIS A 1051 2.79 23.27 -22.24
N LEU A 1052 2.68 22.28 -21.35
CA LEU A 1052 2.41 20.89 -21.69
C LEU A 1052 1.00 20.73 -22.28
N SER A 1053 -0.01 21.35 -21.67
CA SER A 1053 -1.37 21.36 -22.23
C SER A 1053 -1.40 22.02 -23.61
N TYR A 1054 -0.76 23.18 -23.80
CA TYR A 1054 -0.79 23.85 -25.10
C TYR A 1054 -0.16 23.01 -26.24
N LEU A 1055 0.92 22.28 -25.94
CA LEU A 1055 1.50 21.31 -26.90
C LEU A 1055 0.49 20.21 -27.28
N ALA A 1056 -0.15 19.57 -26.30
CA ALA A 1056 -1.07 18.46 -26.56
C ALA A 1056 -2.41 18.91 -27.15
N ASP A 1057 -2.99 20.00 -26.64
CA ASP A 1057 -4.32 20.50 -26.98
C ASP A 1057 -4.34 21.28 -28.31
N GLU A 1058 -3.38 22.19 -28.54
CA GLU A 1058 -3.42 23.14 -29.68
C GLU A 1058 -2.43 22.80 -30.80
N ILE A 1059 -1.21 22.38 -30.48
CA ILE A 1059 -0.17 22.08 -31.48
C ILE A 1059 -0.38 20.68 -32.09
N TYR A 1060 -0.28 19.62 -31.28
CA TYR A 1060 -0.35 18.23 -31.74
C TYR A 1060 -1.78 17.67 -31.81
N LYS A 1061 -2.72 18.26 -31.05
CA LYS A 1061 -4.14 17.86 -31.00
C LYS A 1061 -4.33 16.38 -30.65
N GLY A 1062 -3.43 15.84 -29.83
CA GLY A 1062 -3.28 14.42 -29.57
C GLY A 1062 -2.20 14.11 -28.52
N PRO A 1063 -1.97 12.83 -28.20
CA PRO A 1063 -0.92 12.40 -27.29
C PRO A 1063 0.48 12.79 -27.80
N VAL A 1064 1.28 13.41 -26.93
CA VAL A 1064 2.68 13.76 -27.22
C VAL A 1064 3.60 13.22 -26.12
N ILE A 1065 4.73 12.64 -26.51
CA ILE A 1065 5.81 12.19 -25.65
C ILE A 1065 6.96 13.18 -25.80
N ILE A 1066 7.23 13.93 -24.73
CA ILE A 1066 8.33 14.88 -24.66
C ILE A 1066 9.49 14.22 -23.92
N TYR A 1067 10.70 14.20 -24.47
CA TYR A 1067 11.84 13.49 -23.88
C TYR A 1067 13.16 14.29 -23.86
N ASP A 1068 14.19 13.78 -23.18
CA ASP A 1068 15.49 14.43 -22.98
C ASP A 1068 15.41 15.80 -22.28
N TYR A 1069 14.76 15.81 -21.11
CA TYR A 1069 14.63 17.00 -20.25
C TYR A 1069 15.96 17.49 -19.66
N PRO A 1070 16.09 18.78 -19.30
CA PRO A 1070 17.26 19.31 -18.62
C PRO A 1070 17.52 18.62 -17.27
N LYS A 1071 18.80 18.38 -16.96
CA LYS A 1071 19.27 17.75 -15.70
C LYS A 1071 18.69 18.39 -14.42
N ALA A 1072 18.42 19.69 -14.43
CA ALA A 1072 17.86 20.42 -13.29
C ALA A 1072 16.36 20.16 -13.05
N ALA A 1073 15.62 19.74 -14.09
CA ALA A 1073 14.16 19.60 -14.06
C ALA A 1073 13.66 18.18 -13.70
N LYS A 1074 14.58 17.24 -13.41
CA LYS A 1074 14.28 15.81 -13.23
C LYS A 1074 15.08 15.19 -12.06
N PRO A 1075 14.59 14.07 -11.48
CA PRO A 1075 15.18 13.47 -10.28
C PRO A 1075 16.65 13.05 -10.40
N PHE A 1076 17.32 12.87 -9.25
CA PHE A 1076 18.75 12.53 -9.17
C PHE A 1076 19.12 11.20 -9.85
N TYR A 1077 18.17 10.27 -9.94
CA TYR A 1077 18.35 8.93 -10.51
C TYR A 1077 18.12 8.85 -12.02
N ALA A 1078 17.65 9.91 -12.68
CA ALA A 1078 17.53 9.92 -14.13
C ALA A 1078 18.93 9.93 -14.79
N ARG A 1079 19.18 9.02 -15.74
CA ARG A 1079 20.49 8.86 -16.39
C ARG A 1079 20.90 10.15 -17.10
N LEU A 1080 22.10 10.65 -16.81
CA LEU A 1080 22.66 11.79 -17.54
C LEU A 1080 23.00 11.40 -18.97
N ASN A 1081 22.51 12.17 -19.94
CA ASN A 1081 22.84 11.97 -21.34
C ASN A 1081 24.29 12.35 -21.63
N ASP A 1082 24.79 11.86 -22.76
CA ASP A 1082 26.19 11.99 -23.12
C ASP A 1082 26.56 13.44 -23.53
N ASP A 1083 25.56 14.34 -23.64
CA ASP A 1083 25.71 15.79 -23.80
C ASP A 1083 26.06 16.53 -22.49
N GLY A 1084 25.95 15.86 -21.34
CA GLY A 1084 26.19 16.40 -20.00
C GLY A 1084 25.14 17.41 -19.50
N LYS A 1085 24.07 17.64 -20.27
CA LYS A 1085 23.08 18.72 -20.03
C LYS A 1085 21.67 18.19 -19.82
N THR A 1086 21.24 17.20 -20.60
CA THR A 1086 19.92 16.57 -20.44
C THR A 1086 20.02 15.23 -19.72
N VAL A 1087 18.87 14.70 -19.32
CA VAL A 1087 18.73 13.35 -18.77
C VAL A 1087 17.73 12.57 -19.60
N ALA A 1088 17.97 11.26 -19.72
CA ALA A 1088 17.10 10.31 -20.40
C ALA A 1088 15.78 10.12 -19.63
N ALA A 1089 14.89 11.09 -19.72
CA ALA A 1089 13.58 11.14 -19.08
C ALA A 1089 12.52 11.61 -20.08
N PHE A 1090 11.30 11.11 -19.94
CA PHE A 1090 10.15 11.47 -20.79
C PHE A 1090 8.90 11.76 -19.96
N ASP A 1091 8.02 12.57 -20.53
CA ASP A 1091 6.66 12.82 -20.06
C ASP A 1091 5.68 12.58 -21.22
N MET A 1092 4.69 11.71 -21.03
CA MET A 1092 3.55 11.55 -21.95
C MET A 1092 2.42 12.46 -21.51
N VAL A 1093 2.03 13.36 -22.41
CA VAL A 1093 1.02 14.40 -22.19
C VAL A 1093 -0.19 14.14 -23.07
N LEU A 1094 -1.38 14.21 -22.48
CA LEU A 1094 -2.65 14.02 -23.16
C LEU A 1094 -3.47 15.32 -23.21
N PRO A 1095 -4.24 15.55 -24.28
CA PRO A 1095 -5.22 16.62 -24.35
C PRO A 1095 -6.18 16.60 -23.15
N LYS A 1096 -6.61 17.78 -22.69
CA LYS A 1096 -7.47 18.07 -21.52
C LYS A 1096 -6.92 17.64 -20.15
N VAL A 1097 -6.18 16.54 -20.06
CA VAL A 1097 -5.66 15.98 -18.80
C VAL A 1097 -4.29 16.53 -18.44
N GLY A 1098 -3.37 16.67 -19.40
CA GLY A 1098 -1.98 17.03 -19.17
C GLY A 1098 -1.10 15.79 -19.01
N ARG A 1099 -0.06 15.86 -18.16
CA ARG A 1099 0.91 14.77 -17.97
C ARG A 1099 0.23 13.53 -17.35
N LEU A 1100 0.13 12.44 -18.10
CA LEU A 1100 -0.42 11.17 -17.62
C LEU A 1100 0.68 10.20 -17.16
N ILE A 1101 1.78 10.12 -17.92
CA ILE A 1101 2.90 9.20 -17.65
C ILE A 1101 4.19 10.02 -17.54
N THR A 1102 5.02 9.68 -16.55
CA THR A 1102 6.39 10.19 -16.40
C THR A 1102 7.34 9.01 -16.30
N GLY A 1103 8.46 9.02 -17.02
CA GLY A 1103 9.41 7.92 -17.01
C GLY A 1103 10.84 8.35 -17.33
N ASN A 1104 11.77 7.42 -17.14
CA ASN A 1104 13.19 7.65 -17.42
C ASN A 1104 13.97 6.34 -17.51
N GLN A 1105 15.11 6.39 -18.19
CA GLN A 1105 16.20 5.46 -17.96
C GLN A 1105 16.90 5.84 -16.64
N ASN A 1106 17.19 4.85 -15.81
CA ASN A 1106 17.80 5.03 -14.51
C ASN A 1106 19.33 5.03 -14.63
N GLU A 1107 19.99 5.87 -13.82
CA GLU A 1107 21.44 6.05 -13.83
C GLU A 1107 22.12 4.80 -13.26
N GLU A 1108 22.74 4.01 -14.14
CA GLU A 1108 23.44 2.77 -13.81
C GLU A 1108 24.89 3.01 -13.36
N ARG A 1109 25.46 4.19 -13.63
CA ARG A 1109 26.86 4.52 -13.33
C ARG A 1109 26.98 5.08 -11.92
N VAL A 1110 27.55 4.30 -11.01
CA VAL A 1110 27.68 4.64 -9.57
C VAL A 1110 28.29 6.01 -9.31
N ASP A 1111 29.30 6.42 -10.08
CA ASP A 1111 30.00 7.70 -9.88
C ASP A 1111 29.15 8.91 -10.31
N MET A 1112 28.36 8.74 -11.37
CA MET A 1112 27.41 9.76 -11.84
C MET A 1112 26.28 9.93 -10.84
N LEU A 1113 25.72 8.82 -10.35
CA LEU A 1113 24.67 8.80 -9.34
C LEU A 1113 25.14 9.42 -8.01
N ALA A 1114 26.35 9.08 -7.55
CA ALA A 1114 26.97 9.69 -6.36
C ALA A 1114 27.16 11.20 -6.52
N THR A 1115 27.52 11.65 -7.73
CA THR A 1115 27.67 13.07 -8.04
C THR A 1115 26.32 13.79 -7.99
N ARG A 1116 25.25 13.22 -8.57
CA ARG A 1116 23.88 13.79 -8.50
C ARG A 1116 23.34 13.91 -7.08
N ILE A 1117 23.52 12.88 -6.25
CA ILE A 1117 23.14 12.90 -4.83
C ILE A 1117 23.84 14.05 -4.09
N LYS A 1118 25.15 14.23 -4.33
CA LYS A 1118 25.94 15.32 -3.75
C LYS A 1118 25.52 16.71 -4.27
N GLU A 1119 25.27 16.86 -5.57
CA GLU A 1119 24.82 18.12 -6.19
C GLU A 1119 23.52 18.65 -5.59
N LEU A 1120 22.59 17.76 -5.22
CA LEU A 1120 21.30 18.12 -4.64
C LEU A 1120 21.29 18.19 -3.09
N GLY A 1121 22.44 18.00 -2.44
CA GLY A 1121 22.55 18.04 -0.98
C GLY A 1121 21.83 16.87 -0.25
N LEU A 1122 21.56 15.77 -0.96
CA LEU A 1122 20.85 14.61 -0.40
C LEU A 1122 21.72 13.82 0.57
N ALA A 1123 21.14 13.35 1.68
CA ALA A 1123 21.84 12.60 2.71
C ALA A 1123 22.22 11.19 2.21
N ARG A 1124 23.49 11.00 1.85
CA ARG A 1124 24.00 9.79 1.18
C ARG A 1124 23.65 8.50 1.93
N GLU A 1125 23.63 8.54 3.25
CA GLU A 1125 23.36 7.40 4.14
C GLU A 1125 21.97 6.79 3.88
N GLN A 1126 20.99 7.61 3.46
CA GLN A 1126 19.64 7.13 3.11
C GLN A 1126 19.63 6.33 1.80
N TYR A 1127 20.57 6.61 0.89
CA TYR A 1127 20.63 6.04 -0.46
C TYR A 1127 21.70 4.94 -0.61
N GLU A 1128 22.45 4.62 0.44
CA GLU A 1128 23.60 3.69 0.33
C GLU A 1128 23.16 2.29 -0.15
N TRP A 1129 21.98 1.82 0.26
CA TRP A 1129 21.35 0.57 -0.23
C TRP A 1129 20.99 0.62 -1.73
N TYR A 1130 20.65 1.81 -2.23
CA TYR A 1130 20.32 2.04 -3.64
C TYR A 1130 21.60 2.15 -4.49
N MET A 1131 22.66 2.73 -3.92
CA MET A 1131 24.00 2.75 -4.49
C MET A 1131 24.59 1.33 -4.63
N ASP A 1132 24.31 0.43 -3.70
CA ASP A 1132 24.76 -0.97 -3.77
C ASP A 1132 24.24 -1.71 -5.02
N LEU A 1133 23.01 -1.40 -5.48
CA LEU A 1133 22.47 -1.92 -6.75
C LEU A 1133 23.34 -1.54 -7.96
N ARG A 1134 24.10 -0.43 -7.88
CA ARG A 1134 25.04 0.01 -8.93
C ARG A 1134 26.45 -0.55 -8.74
N ARG A 1135 26.84 -0.93 -7.52
CA ARG A 1135 28.15 -1.52 -7.20
C ARG A 1135 28.24 -3.01 -7.49
N HIS A 1136 27.11 -3.72 -7.40
CA HIS A 1136 27.08 -5.18 -7.46
C HIS A 1136 26.17 -5.68 -8.58
N GLY A 1137 26.73 -5.78 -9.79
CA GLY A 1137 26.00 -6.33 -10.94
C GLY A 1137 24.94 -5.35 -11.44
N SER A 1138 25.36 -4.17 -11.88
CA SER A 1138 24.46 -3.17 -12.45
C SER A 1138 24.15 -3.41 -13.93
N VAL A 1139 22.98 -2.93 -14.36
CA VAL A 1139 22.43 -3.08 -15.70
C VAL A 1139 21.83 -1.76 -16.17
N LYS A 1140 21.75 -1.53 -17.48
CA LYS A 1140 20.83 -0.50 -18.00
C LYS A 1140 19.40 -0.93 -17.69
N HIS A 1141 18.58 -0.01 -17.21
CA HIS A 1141 17.19 -0.24 -16.86
C HIS A 1141 16.40 1.07 -16.94
N SER A 1142 15.11 0.95 -17.19
CA SER A 1142 14.21 2.07 -17.40
C SER A 1142 12.80 1.70 -16.95
N GLY A 1143 12.02 2.73 -16.67
CA GLY A 1143 10.70 2.59 -16.10
C GLY A 1143 9.88 3.87 -16.16
N PHE A 1144 8.62 3.76 -15.76
CA PHE A 1144 7.67 4.86 -15.78
C PHE A 1144 6.59 4.71 -14.71
N SER A 1145 5.91 5.82 -14.40
CA SER A 1145 4.74 5.88 -13.53
C SER A 1145 3.57 6.48 -14.30
N LEU A 1146 2.44 5.78 -14.37
CA LEU A 1146 1.16 6.26 -14.89
C LEU A 1146 0.24 6.68 -13.73
N GLY A 1147 -0.35 7.87 -13.84
CA GLY A 1147 -1.39 8.33 -12.92
C GLY A 1147 -2.72 7.64 -13.20
N PHE A 1148 -3.08 6.64 -12.39
CA PHE A 1148 -4.25 5.80 -12.68
C PHE A 1148 -5.56 6.59 -12.56
N ASP A 1149 -5.68 7.47 -11.57
CA ASP A 1149 -6.84 8.35 -11.44
C ASP A 1149 -6.93 9.39 -12.56
N LEU A 1150 -5.79 9.84 -13.10
CA LEU A 1150 -5.76 10.72 -14.27
C LEU A 1150 -6.15 9.97 -15.55
N MET A 1151 -5.85 8.68 -15.65
CA MET A 1151 -6.34 7.82 -16.74
C MET A 1151 -7.88 7.68 -16.67
N LEU A 1152 -8.45 7.61 -15.47
CA LEU A 1152 -9.90 7.62 -15.30
C LEU A 1152 -10.54 8.94 -15.74
N LEU A 1153 -9.95 10.10 -15.41
CA LEU A 1153 -10.40 11.39 -15.98
C LEU A 1153 -10.35 11.36 -17.51
N TYR A 1154 -9.26 10.82 -18.07
CA TYR A 1154 -9.09 10.72 -19.52
C TYR A 1154 -10.17 9.88 -20.20
N THR A 1155 -10.47 8.70 -19.65
CA THR A 1155 -11.45 7.75 -20.21
C THR A 1155 -12.90 8.09 -19.90
N THR A 1156 -13.18 8.87 -18.85
CA THR A 1156 -14.55 9.26 -18.47
C THR A 1156 -14.93 10.66 -18.94
N GLY A 1157 -13.96 11.52 -19.27
CA GLY A 1157 -14.20 12.92 -19.60
C GLY A 1157 -14.50 13.82 -18.39
N LEU A 1158 -14.46 13.28 -17.17
CA LEU A 1158 -14.53 14.07 -15.94
C LEU A 1158 -13.29 14.95 -15.79
N THR A 1159 -13.46 16.11 -15.16
CA THR A 1159 -12.40 17.11 -14.97
C THR A 1159 -11.79 17.09 -13.56
N ASP A 1160 -12.41 16.40 -12.61
CA ASP A 1160 -12.04 16.39 -11.20
C ASP A 1160 -11.75 14.97 -10.69
N VAL A 1161 -10.54 14.78 -10.15
CA VAL A 1161 -10.06 13.49 -9.65
C VAL A 1161 -10.87 12.98 -8.45
N ARG A 1162 -11.53 13.89 -7.72
CA ARG A 1162 -12.43 13.58 -6.60
C ARG A 1162 -13.73 12.89 -7.05
N ASP A 1163 -14.05 12.93 -8.35
CA ASP A 1163 -15.18 12.21 -8.96
C ASP A 1163 -14.84 10.81 -9.47
N VAL A 1164 -13.55 10.46 -9.54
CA VAL A 1164 -13.10 9.10 -9.95
C VAL A 1164 -12.51 8.27 -8.82
N ILE A 1165 -12.21 8.88 -7.66
CA ILE A 1165 -11.69 8.22 -6.45
C ILE A 1165 -12.85 7.92 -5.47
N PRO A 1166 -12.93 6.71 -4.89
CA PRO A 1166 -13.99 6.33 -3.96
C PRO A 1166 -14.22 7.25 -2.76
N PHE A 1167 -13.13 7.58 -2.05
CA PHE A 1167 -13.11 8.42 -0.85
C PHE A 1167 -11.90 9.37 -0.94
N PRO A 1168 -12.04 10.54 -1.59
CA PRO A 1168 -10.90 11.41 -1.88
C PRO A 1168 -10.44 12.19 -0.64
N ALA A 1169 -9.18 12.01 -0.26
CA ALA A 1169 -8.52 12.80 0.79
C ALA A 1169 -7.84 14.04 0.21
N SER A 1170 -8.23 15.24 0.65
CA SER A 1170 -7.78 16.54 0.13
C SER A 1170 -7.22 17.44 1.23
N PHE A 1171 -6.52 18.52 0.87
CA PHE A 1171 -6.10 19.52 1.87
C PHE A 1171 -7.31 20.08 2.62
N GLY A 1172 -7.23 20.06 3.95
CA GLY A 1172 -8.28 20.48 4.89
C GLY A 1172 -9.47 19.54 5.04
N LYS A 1173 -9.56 18.44 4.27
CA LYS A 1173 -10.69 17.50 4.25
C LYS A 1173 -10.25 16.05 4.01
N ALA A 1174 -10.34 15.21 5.03
CA ALA A 1174 -10.37 13.75 4.88
C ALA A 1174 -11.85 13.30 4.80
N ASN A 1175 -12.38 13.13 3.60
CA ASN A 1175 -13.77 12.74 3.38
C ASN A 1175 -13.92 11.20 3.45
N ASN A 1176 -13.69 10.62 4.63
CA ASN A 1176 -13.61 9.18 4.86
C ASN A 1176 -14.02 8.76 6.28
#